data_AF-A0AAD6SML1-F1
#
_entry.id   AF-A0AAD6SML1-F1
#
_cell.length_a   1.000
_cell.length_b   1.000
_cell.length_c   1.000
_cell.angle_alpha   90.00
_cell.angle_beta   90.00
_cell.angle_gamma   90.00
#
_symmetry.space_group_name_H-M   'P 1'
#
loop_
_entity.id
_entity.type
_entity.pdbx_description
1 polymer ?
#
loop_
_entity_poly.entity_id
_entity_poly.type
_entity_poly.pdbx_seq_one_letter_code
_entity_poly.pdbx_strand_id
1 'polypeptide(L)'
;MCYLDILDNLPRLRLSSSQLKMILWIMEECGARDVPSFNGFRAMQKQIRKTTGVKSEAHKSGLGNLFYVNDIRDLIAKDFANPEVAPYIQKYPEDVAGGPISEIWQVKDGKWHDIPLDELTPSILVGHTRYYVHEIAELSDGQWVIPALWIVCKGKTYADCKLVQRNVSLLYLFPPDLAGLIFNPETCKEYAQRIPNRFRQIDNGDDLFTVWVPVWADDVSGARSKQYQKHLNVYTANANLPGRLLQQEYFVRFVSTSPHAGALEQLTVVVNQVKSTHTKPVLTFDAETERPCSFRLNVPDGPADNPQQAEEASHIGHQGNYFCRRCHVGGTSEEKESPKGYHSFYETGRPRSVEEIRTAVLLQIKTATYGIASHVEALQTSTGTKDKIAQHWIDILIQKARDMHAAAPGRDLDEISDELLIWLGKETDQQYNPLLDLPLFDPSQDTLVEILHTILLGHAKYTWYDLHHNWTEVQQNIFTVRLQATDLDGLRVPPVRAAYMMQYRNGLIGKHFKTLIQTMIFHIYDIVTANQFALVRALGELGPMLWLPVIDDMDEYLINLQILIDNLLDAFASIDPAKILIKLKLHVLLHIVPDVRRRGPGVRFSTEVFECFNAIFRLCSVLSNHQAPSRDIAAKFADLDRVKHILSGGYWLEDSAWVRAGKDVRRILRNTPIIQRHLGWAPPPYWTPGMIKAVAQKKQAKLEALTAAEAMLTGAINPASVVISPTTPWTNGVNIAAVLGDCCTVGSWAIFRVNELAMVGRISKILLPKGSKSAQGLLVVSKFDVGEALHPHYHMPVLLLDTEAQRVILPSSSIQFTFNAQHDCRACECDASGVTRQMQERQESDTVVSSIVHKDETRFIINMHGFHNAGVLRKFLPVALTKPRPLFTDRERRHHDLATGLGVTQKAKRAAILEKAAATREKNKAAKAAANPQASTSAVITAAVGTTLDVSMGESSGAGEGQVQSKRVAQKRPRID
;
A
#
# COMPACT_ATOMS: atom_id res chain seq x y z
N MET A 1 -35.48 5.55 -13.96
CA MET A 1 -34.39 6.51 -13.65
C MET A 1 -33.31 5.96 -12.71
N CYS A 2 -33.63 5.41 -11.52
CA CYS A 2 -32.61 4.90 -10.58
C CYS A 2 -31.60 3.92 -11.22
N TYR A 3 -32.07 2.86 -11.92
CA TYR A 3 -31.17 1.91 -12.59
C TYR A 3 -30.27 2.55 -13.66
N LEU A 4 -30.74 3.57 -14.37
CA LEU A 4 -29.92 4.33 -15.33
C LEU A 4 -28.80 5.09 -14.62
N ASP A 5 -29.10 5.66 -13.45
CA ASP A 5 -28.13 6.37 -12.62
C ASP A 5 -27.07 5.44 -12.04
N ILE A 6 -27.48 4.24 -11.61
CA ILE A 6 -26.55 3.18 -11.20
C ILE A 6 -25.64 2.82 -12.37
N LEU A 7 -26.22 2.53 -13.55
CA LEU A 7 -25.48 2.09 -14.72
C LEU A 7 -24.44 3.12 -15.20
N ASP A 8 -24.80 4.41 -15.23
CA ASP A 8 -23.87 5.50 -15.61
C ASP A 8 -22.77 5.72 -14.57
N ASN A 9 -22.97 5.28 -13.31
CA ASN A 9 -22.07 5.48 -12.18
C ASN A 9 -21.48 4.17 -11.62
N LEU A 10 -21.32 3.14 -12.44
CA LEU A 10 -20.51 1.97 -12.08
C LEU A 10 -19.02 2.24 -12.32
N PRO A 11 -18.15 2.20 -11.29
CA PRO A 11 -16.74 2.56 -11.39
C PRO A 11 -15.95 1.90 -12.54
N ARG A 12 -16.19 0.59 -12.77
CA ARG A 12 -15.46 -0.21 -13.78
C ARG A 12 -16.24 -0.42 -15.09
N LEU A 13 -17.43 0.15 -15.23
CA LEU A 13 -18.30 0.01 -16.42
C LEU A 13 -18.82 1.37 -16.90
N ARG A 14 -17.95 2.38 -16.91
CA ARG A 14 -18.32 3.74 -17.31
C ARG A 14 -18.80 3.78 -18.77
N LEU A 15 -19.95 4.41 -18.97
CA LEU A 15 -20.54 4.64 -20.29
C LEU A 15 -20.16 6.02 -20.84
N SER A 16 -20.01 6.10 -22.16
CA SER A 16 -19.94 7.39 -22.86
C SER A 16 -21.32 8.03 -22.97
N SER A 17 -21.36 9.35 -23.19
CA SER A 17 -22.63 10.06 -23.46
C SER A 17 -23.37 9.47 -24.66
N SER A 18 -22.66 9.02 -25.70
CA SER A 18 -23.26 8.39 -26.89
C SER A 18 -23.86 7.02 -26.56
N GLN A 19 -23.18 6.21 -25.75
CA GLN A 19 -23.71 4.92 -25.30
C GLN A 19 -24.97 5.12 -24.44
N LEU A 20 -24.97 6.10 -23.53
CA LEU A 20 -26.14 6.37 -22.70
C LEU A 20 -27.33 6.87 -23.54
N LYS A 21 -27.10 7.74 -24.53
CA LYS A 21 -28.15 8.16 -25.48
C LYS A 21 -28.73 6.98 -26.26
N MET A 22 -27.88 6.05 -26.70
CA MET A 22 -28.33 4.84 -27.39
C MET A 22 -29.17 3.94 -26.49
N ILE A 23 -28.81 3.79 -25.21
CA ILE A 23 -29.59 3.03 -24.23
C ILE A 23 -30.96 3.67 -24.02
N LEU A 24 -31.03 5.00 -23.87
CA LEU A 24 -32.31 5.71 -23.74
C LEU A 24 -33.20 5.49 -24.97
N TRP A 25 -32.64 5.60 -26.17
CA TRP A 25 -33.36 5.32 -27.41
C TRP A 25 -33.86 3.87 -27.48
N ILE A 26 -33.03 2.86 -27.17
CA ILE A 26 -33.47 1.45 -27.15
C ILE A 26 -34.62 1.24 -26.14
N MET A 27 -34.57 1.90 -24.98
CA MET A 27 -35.67 1.81 -24.00
C MET A 27 -36.98 2.37 -24.57
N GLU A 28 -36.93 3.48 -25.31
CA GLU A 28 -38.10 4.04 -26.00
C GLU A 28 -38.64 3.05 -27.05
N GLU A 29 -37.77 2.47 -27.89
CA GLU A 29 -38.16 1.48 -28.92
C GLU A 29 -38.73 0.19 -28.32
N CYS A 30 -38.27 -0.22 -27.13
CA CYS A 30 -38.81 -1.37 -26.39
C CYS A 30 -40.12 -1.05 -25.64
N GLY A 31 -40.66 0.16 -25.78
CA GLY A 31 -41.92 0.57 -25.13
C GLY A 31 -41.82 0.78 -23.62
N ALA A 32 -40.62 1.08 -23.10
CA ALA A 32 -40.48 1.46 -21.69
C ALA A 32 -41.23 2.77 -21.41
N ARG A 33 -41.96 2.84 -20.28
CA ARG A 33 -42.66 4.05 -19.86
C ARG A 33 -41.70 5.03 -19.20
N ASP A 34 -41.97 6.32 -19.33
CA ASP A 34 -41.28 7.42 -18.64
C ASP A 34 -39.75 7.44 -18.86
N VAL A 35 -39.30 7.16 -20.09
CA VAL A 35 -37.89 7.30 -20.46
C VAL A 35 -37.52 8.79 -20.44
N PRO A 36 -36.51 9.22 -19.65
CA PRO A 36 -36.12 10.62 -19.61
C PRO A 36 -35.34 10.99 -20.87
N SER A 37 -35.47 12.25 -21.31
CA SER A 37 -34.49 12.80 -22.26
C SER A 37 -33.10 12.80 -21.64
N PHE A 38 -32.05 12.70 -22.48
CA PHE A 38 -30.66 12.74 -21.99
C PHE A 38 -30.38 13.98 -21.11
N ASN A 39 -30.89 15.14 -21.53
CA ASN A 39 -30.72 16.39 -20.78
C ASN A 39 -31.52 16.37 -19.48
N GLY A 40 -32.75 15.86 -19.48
CA GLY A 40 -33.56 15.69 -18.27
C GLY A 40 -32.90 14.75 -17.27
N PHE A 41 -32.30 13.66 -17.75
CA PHE A 41 -31.54 12.72 -16.91
C PHE A 41 -30.30 13.39 -16.29
N ARG A 42 -29.52 14.15 -17.07
CA ARG A 42 -28.35 14.89 -16.54
C ARG A 42 -28.75 16.00 -15.57
N ALA A 43 -29.88 16.67 -15.79
CA ALA A 43 -30.43 17.67 -14.87
C ALA A 43 -30.83 17.04 -13.53
N MET A 44 -31.50 15.89 -13.57
CA MET A 44 -31.81 15.10 -12.38
C MET A 44 -30.54 14.70 -11.61
N GLN A 45 -29.52 14.15 -12.29
CA GLN A 45 -28.26 13.80 -11.63
C GLN A 45 -27.59 15.01 -10.96
N LYS A 46 -27.60 16.17 -11.63
CA LYS A 46 -27.09 17.44 -11.08
C LYS A 46 -27.85 17.87 -9.83
N GLN A 47 -29.19 17.72 -9.82
CA GLN A 47 -30.02 18.04 -8.66
C GLN A 47 -29.72 17.10 -7.48
N ILE A 48 -29.66 15.78 -7.72
CA ILE A 48 -29.35 14.82 -6.66
C ILE A 48 -27.92 15.01 -6.14
N ARG A 49 -26.95 15.36 -7.00
CA ARG A 49 -25.59 15.69 -6.55
C ARG A 49 -25.56 16.93 -5.64
N LYS A 50 -26.41 17.94 -5.89
CA LYS A 50 -26.49 19.13 -5.04
C LYS A 50 -26.95 18.78 -3.62
N THR A 51 -27.86 17.81 -3.45
CA THR A 51 -28.42 17.45 -2.14
C THR A 51 -27.63 16.37 -1.41
N THR A 52 -27.10 15.39 -2.14
CA THR A 52 -26.52 14.15 -1.55
C THR A 52 -25.07 13.88 -1.94
N GLY A 53 -24.52 14.65 -2.88
CA GLY A 53 -23.16 14.48 -3.38
C GLY A 53 -22.09 14.94 -2.40
N VAL A 54 -20.85 14.89 -2.87
CA VAL A 54 -19.68 15.52 -2.21
C VAL A 54 -19.48 16.88 -2.85
N LYS A 55 -19.13 17.90 -2.05
CA LYS A 55 -18.80 19.22 -2.56
C LYS A 55 -17.48 19.17 -3.35
N SER A 56 -17.53 19.58 -4.62
CA SER A 56 -16.35 19.75 -5.48
C SER A 56 -16.07 21.25 -5.65
N GLU A 57 -14.91 21.71 -5.19
CA GLU A 57 -14.52 23.13 -5.16
C GLU A 57 -13.34 23.42 -6.07
N ALA A 58 -13.32 24.62 -6.68
CA ALA A 58 -12.21 25.10 -7.48
C ALA A 58 -11.19 25.80 -6.58
N HIS A 59 -9.91 25.52 -6.79
CA HIS A 59 -8.79 26.11 -6.05
C HIS A 59 -7.72 26.63 -7.01
N LYS A 60 -6.99 27.65 -6.54
CA LYS A 60 -5.75 28.14 -7.15
C LYS A 60 -4.63 27.96 -6.14
N SER A 61 -3.56 27.25 -6.50
CA SER A 61 -2.40 27.06 -5.61
C SER A 61 -1.62 28.37 -5.44
N GLY A 62 -0.73 28.39 -4.44
CA GLY A 62 0.25 29.48 -4.28
C GLY A 62 1.16 29.66 -5.50
N LEU A 63 1.35 28.61 -6.31
CA LEU A 63 2.11 28.67 -7.58
C LEU A 63 1.24 29.07 -8.78
N GLY A 64 -0.04 29.34 -8.58
CA GLY A 64 -0.97 29.83 -9.59
C GLY A 64 -1.73 28.76 -10.39
N ASN A 65 -1.53 27.47 -10.11
CA ASN A 65 -2.20 26.38 -10.82
C ASN A 65 -3.66 26.21 -10.37
N LEU A 66 -4.56 25.95 -11.33
CA LEU A 66 -5.98 25.70 -11.07
C LEU A 66 -6.27 24.20 -11.02
N PHE A 67 -7.06 23.79 -10.02
CA PHE A 67 -7.51 22.40 -9.86
C PHE A 67 -8.80 22.34 -9.03
N TYR A 68 -9.44 21.17 -8.98
CA TYR A 68 -10.66 20.90 -8.24
C TYR A 68 -10.44 19.83 -7.18
N VAL A 69 -11.02 20.05 -6.01
CA VAL A 69 -10.94 19.15 -4.86
C VAL A 69 -12.34 18.72 -4.44
N ASN A 70 -12.53 17.42 -4.23
CA ASN A 70 -13.67 16.87 -3.50
C ASN A 70 -13.39 16.97 -2.00
N ASP A 71 -14.31 17.57 -1.26
CA ASP A 71 -14.14 17.86 0.17
C ASP A 71 -13.98 16.57 0.99
N ILE A 72 -12.84 16.41 1.67
CA ILE A 72 -12.55 15.24 2.49
C ILE A 72 -13.52 15.11 3.67
N ARG A 73 -14.05 16.24 4.17
CA ARG A 73 -15.00 16.28 5.29
C ARG A 73 -16.30 15.61 4.88
N ASP A 74 -16.81 15.95 3.69
CA ASP A 74 -18.01 15.33 3.13
C ASP A 74 -17.79 13.84 2.81
N LEU A 75 -16.62 13.48 2.29
CA LEU A 75 -16.28 12.09 1.96
C LEU A 75 -16.33 11.19 3.20
N ILE A 76 -15.75 11.65 4.31
CA ILE A 76 -15.69 10.91 5.57
C ILE A 76 -17.01 10.96 6.33
N ALA A 77 -17.74 12.09 6.28
CA ALA A 77 -19.06 12.20 6.88
C ALA A 77 -20.03 11.14 6.33
N LYS A 78 -19.91 10.79 5.06
CA LYS A 78 -20.70 9.72 4.43
C LYS A 78 -20.41 8.33 5.00
N ASP A 79 -19.22 8.06 5.50
CA ASP A 79 -18.92 6.76 6.13
C ASP A 79 -19.69 6.59 7.45
N PHE A 80 -19.76 7.64 8.28
CA PHE A 80 -20.60 7.67 9.49
C PHE A 80 -22.09 7.58 9.16
N ALA A 81 -22.52 8.32 8.14
CA ALA A 81 -23.92 8.35 7.75
C ALA A 81 -24.36 7.09 7.01
N ASN A 82 -23.47 6.12 6.76
CA ASN A 82 -23.77 4.90 6.02
C ASN A 82 -24.03 3.72 6.97
N PRO A 83 -25.25 3.15 7.01
CA PRO A 83 -25.59 2.09 7.94
C PRO A 83 -24.86 0.76 7.69
N GLU A 84 -24.25 0.58 6.51
CA GLU A 84 -23.46 -0.60 6.20
C GLU A 84 -21.96 -0.43 6.53
N VAL A 85 -21.54 0.80 6.87
CA VAL A 85 -20.14 1.16 7.16
C VAL A 85 -19.95 1.60 8.60
N ALA A 86 -20.87 2.43 9.14
CA ALA A 86 -20.80 2.98 10.49
C ALA A 86 -20.53 1.94 11.59
N PRO A 87 -21.14 0.73 11.59
CA PRO A 87 -20.89 -0.29 12.61
C PRO A 87 -19.45 -0.84 12.63
N TYR A 88 -18.65 -0.53 11.61
CA TYR A 88 -17.25 -0.95 11.52
C TYR A 88 -16.28 0.19 11.85
N ILE A 89 -16.74 1.41 12.11
CA ILE A 89 -15.84 2.53 12.43
C ILE A 89 -15.36 2.37 13.87
N GLN A 90 -14.07 2.10 14.04
CA GLN A 90 -13.45 2.05 15.35
C GLN A 90 -13.30 3.47 15.92
N LYS A 91 -14.02 3.75 17.00
CA LYS A 91 -14.08 5.08 17.64
C LYS A 91 -12.97 5.31 18.68
N TYR A 92 -12.36 4.24 19.19
CA TYR A 92 -11.42 4.25 20.32
C TYR A 92 -10.26 3.28 20.09
N PRO A 93 -9.06 3.52 20.65
CA PRO A 93 -8.01 2.50 20.73
C PRO A 93 -8.51 1.20 21.37
N GLU A 94 -7.83 0.09 21.05
CA GLU A 94 -8.18 -1.24 21.55
C GLU A 94 -6.97 -1.89 22.22
N ASP A 95 -7.12 -2.28 23.48
CA ASP A 95 -6.20 -3.19 24.15
C ASP A 95 -6.66 -4.64 23.91
N VAL A 96 -5.87 -5.35 23.11
CA VAL A 96 -6.09 -6.76 22.78
C VAL A 96 -5.71 -7.70 23.94
N ALA A 97 -5.22 -7.19 25.07
CA ALA A 97 -4.89 -7.93 26.29
C ALA A 97 -3.94 -9.11 26.06
N GLY A 98 -2.86 -8.86 25.29
CA GLY A 98 -1.90 -9.87 24.85
C GLY A 98 -2.40 -10.76 23.70
N GLY A 99 -3.56 -10.44 23.13
CA GLY A 99 -4.08 -11.06 21.92
C GLY A 99 -3.41 -10.56 20.63
N PRO A 100 -3.77 -11.15 19.49
CA PRO A 100 -3.18 -10.81 18.20
C PRO A 100 -3.54 -9.39 17.73
N ILE A 101 -2.56 -8.72 17.11
CA ILE A 101 -2.66 -7.39 16.53
C ILE A 101 -2.91 -7.50 15.03
N SER A 102 -3.98 -6.89 14.57
CA SER A 102 -4.38 -6.89 13.16
C SER A 102 -4.62 -5.49 12.60
N GLU A 103 -4.86 -4.50 13.46
CA GLU A 103 -5.24 -3.14 13.09
C GLU A 103 -4.39 -2.09 13.82
N ILE A 104 -4.33 -0.88 13.27
CA ILE A 104 -3.44 0.19 13.76
C ILE A 104 -3.77 0.68 15.18
N TRP A 105 -5.05 0.63 15.57
CA TRP A 105 -5.53 1.04 16.89
C TRP A 105 -5.34 -0.04 17.97
N GLN A 106 -4.86 -1.23 17.60
CA GLN A 106 -4.59 -2.36 18.52
C GLN A 106 -3.13 -2.37 19.01
N VAL A 107 -2.28 -1.52 18.45
CA VAL A 107 -0.84 -1.52 18.70
C VAL A 107 -0.56 -0.82 20.02
N LYS A 108 -0.13 -1.58 21.03
CA LYS A 108 0.38 -1.02 22.29
C LYS A 108 1.61 -0.15 22.01
N ASP A 109 1.67 1.02 22.63
CA ASP A 109 2.70 2.04 22.37
C ASP A 109 2.81 2.48 20.89
N GLY A 110 1.73 2.29 20.10
CA GLY A 110 1.66 2.65 18.68
C GLY A 110 1.39 4.13 18.41
N LYS A 111 1.05 4.49 17.16
CA LYS A 111 0.82 5.89 16.71
C LYS A 111 -0.16 6.68 17.59
N TRP A 112 -1.15 6.03 18.19
CA TRP A 112 -2.10 6.70 19.08
C TRP A 112 -1.50 7.11 20.44
N HIS A 113 -0.34 6.58 20.84
CA HIS A 113 0.42 7.03 22.01
C HIS A 113 1.37 8.20 21.69
N ASP A 114 1.80 8.34 20.43
CA ASP A 114 2.66 9.46 20.03
C ASP A 114 1.93 10.80 19.98
N ILE A 115 0.60 10.75 19.96
CA ILE A 115 -0.25 11.95 19.89
C ILE A 115 -0.78 12.29 21.28
N PRO A 116 -0.98 13.59 21.59
CA PRO A 116 -1.64 13.98 22.83
C PRO A 116 -2.97 13.26 22.98
N LEU A 117 -3.24 12.71 24.17
CA LEU A 117 -4.42 11.86 24.40
C LEU A 117 -5.74 12.60 24.16
N ASP A 118 -5.73 13.93 24.32
CA ASP A 118 -6.87 14.80 24.03
C ASP A 118 -7.02 15.13 22.53
N GLU A 119 -6.12 14.66 21.66
CA GLU A 119 -6.29 14.64 20.21
C GLU A 119 -6.92 13.32 19.70
N LEU A 120 -7.02 12.29 20.55
CA LEU A 120 -7.88 11.12 20.33
C LEU A 120 -9.36 11.49 20.53
N THR A 121 -10.27 10.51 20.42
CA THR A 121 -11.69 10.74 20.70
C THR A 121 -11.86 11.24 22.14
N PRO A 122 -12.29 12.48 22.38
CA PRO A 122 -12.18 13.12 23.69
C PRO A 122 -13.31 12.76 24.66
N SER A 123 -14.38 12.14 24.18
CA SER A 123 -15.57 11.90 24.97
C SER A 123 -16.22 10.54 24.74
N ILE A 124 -17.04 10.15 25.70
CA ILE A 124 -17.92 8.99 25.60
C ILE A 124 -19.28 9.31 26.19
N LEU A 125 -20.33 8.76 25.58
CA LEU A 125 -21.67 8.81 26.14
C LEU A 125 -21.97 7.52 26.92
N VAL A 126 -22.26 7.66 28.21
CA VAL A 126 -22.70 6.57 29.09
C VAL A 126 -24.10 6.90 29.60
N GLY A 127 -25.08 6.06 29.23
CA GLY A 127 -26.49 6.36 29.46
C GLY A 127 -26.92 7.64 28.72
N HIS A 128 -27.25 8.69 29.47
CA HIS A 128 -27.63 10.00 28.95
C HIS A 128 -26.61 11.10 29.27
N THR A 129 -25.45 10.72 29.82
CA THR A 129 -24.43 11.67 30.28
C THR A 129 -23.16 11.49 29.47
N ARG A 130 -22.59 12.61 29.04
CA ARG A 130 -21.31 12.64 28.34
C ARG A 130 -20.18 12.95 29.30
N TYR A 131 -19.16 12.11 29.22
CA TYR A 131 -17.93 12.21 29.99
C TYR A 131 -16.79 12.59 29.06
N TYR A 132 -15.90 13.44 29.54
CA TYR A 132 -14.80 14.00 28.75
C TYR A 132 -13.46 13.66 29.39
N VAL A 133 -12.43 13.52 28.57
CA VAL A 133 -11.05 13.55 29.06
C VAL A 133 -10.76 14.90 29.71
N HIS A 134 -9.91 14.88 30.73
CA HIS A 134 -9.50 16.05 31.52
C HIS A 134 -10.63 16.73 32.30
N GLU A 135 -11.74 16.03 32.55
CA GLU A 135 -12.84 16.48 33.40
C GLU A 135 -13.00 15.56 34.62
N ILE A 136 -13.43 16.11 35.76
CA ILE A 136 -13.68 15.29 36.96
C ILE A 136 -14.91 14.40 36.72
N ALA A 137 -14.74 13.11 36.95
CA ALA A 137 -15.80 12.12 36.95
C ALA A 137 -15.83 11.36 38.29
N GLU A 138 -17.00 10.93 38.74
CA GLU A 138 -17.16 10.08 39.93
C GLU A 138 -17.58 8.69 39.47
N LEU A 139 -16.87 7.64 39.92
CA LEU A 139 -17.19 6.24 39.69
C LEU A 139 -18.37 5.77 40.57
N SER A 140 -19.01 4.66 40.23
CA SER A 140 -20.14 4.12 41.01
C SER A 140 -19.84 3.75 42.45
N ASP A 141 -18.56 3.53 42.78
CA ASP A 141 -18.09 3.26 44.14
C ASP A 141 -17.79 4.54 44.94
N GLY A 142 -18.05 5.72 44.35
CA GLY A 142 -17.84 7.03 44.95
C GLY A 142 -16.41 7.57 44.79
N GLN A 143 -15.50 6.86 44.10
CA GLN A 143 -14.16 7.36 43.81
C GLN A 143 -14.17 8.44 42.75
N TRP A 144 -13.31 9.45 42.90
CA TRP A 144 -13.20 10.55 41.96
C TRP A 144 -12.00 10.35 41.05
N VAL A 145 -12.18 10.59 39.76
CA VAL A 145 -11.17 10.36 38.73
C VAL A 145 -11.15 11.48 37.68
N ILE A 146 -10.06 11.59 36.94
CA ILE A 146 -9.97 12.40 35.72
C ILE A 146 -9.57 11.48 34.56
N PRO A 147 -10.50 11.16 33.64
CA PRO A 147 -10.18 10.37 32.45
C PRO A 147 -9.10 11.05 31.60
N ALA A 148 -8.15 10.26 31.12
CA ALA A 148 -7.09 10.69 30.21
C ALA A 148 -7.26 10.04 28.82
N LEU A 149 -7.77 8.81 28.76
CA LEU A 149 -7.97 8.05 27.52
C LEU A 149 -9.19 7.13 27.64
N TRP A 150 -9.99 7.05 26.58
CA TRP A 150 -11.02 6.03 26.41
C TRP A 150 -10.46 4.86 25.57
N ILE A 151 -10.62 3.62 26.06
CA ILE A 151 -10.02 2.44 25.43
C ILE A 151 -10.99 1.25 25.45
N VAL A 152 -10.98 0.43 24.41
CA VAL A 152 -11.76 -0.82 24.35
C VAL A 152 -10.87 -1.98 24.79
N CYS A 153 -11.33 -2.79 25.74
CA CYS A 153 -10.68 -4.03 26.14
C CYS A 153 -11.72 -5.15 26.14
N LYS A 154 -11.46 -6.24 25.42
CA LYS A 154 -12.38 -7.41 25.31
C LYS A 154 -13.82 -7.02 24.96
N GLY A 155 -13.98 -6.07 24.02
CA GLY A 155 -15.28 -5.59 23.54
C GLY A 155 -16.05 -4.69 24.51
N LYS A 156 -15.46 -4.31 25.64
CA LYS A 156 -16.03 -3.33 26.58
C LYS A 156 -15.17 -2.08 26.61
N THR A 157 -15.79 -0.93 26.79
CA THR A 157 -15.05 0.33 26.93
C THR A 157 -14.63 0.53 28.38
N TYR A 158 -13.44 1.08 28.56
CA TYR A 158 -12.77 1.43 29.80
C TYR A 158 -12.17 2.83 29.67
N ALA A 159 -11.65 3.36 30.76
CA ALA A 159 -10.88 4.59 30.74
C ALA A 159 -9.61 4.47 31.59
N ASP A 160 -8.51 5.01 31.07
CA ASP A 160 -7.32 5.33 31.88
C ASP A 160 -7.59 6.68 32.58
N CYS A 161 -7.46 6.73 33.90
CA CYS A 161 -8.19 7.69 34.73
C CYS A 161 -7.42 8.14 35.98
N LYS A 162 -6.82 9.32 36.07
CA LYS A 162 -6.08 9.74 37.29
C LYS A 162 -6.98 9.81 38.53
N LEU A 163 -6.62 9.12 39.61
CA LEU A 163 -7.40 9.13 40.86
C LEU A 163 -7.26 10.48 41.55
N VAL A 164 -8.37 11.01 42.06
CA VAL A 164 -8.46 12.29 42.75
C VAL A 164 -8.69 12.05 44.24
N GLN A 165 -7.73 12.43 45.09
CA GLN A 165 -7.98 12.54 46.53
C GLN A 165 -8.39 13.97 46.91
N ARG A 166 -9.43 14.06 47.73
CA ARG A 166 -9.93 15.31 48.29
C ARG A 166 -9.35 15.51 49.69
N ASN A 167 -8.67 16.63 49.95
CA ASN A 167 -8.30 16.99 51.31
C ASN A 167 -8.57 18.48 51.58
N VAL A 168 -9.57 18.77 52.43
CA VAL A 168 -10.13 20.03 52.98
C VAL A 168 -10.18 21.30 52.08
N SER A 169 -9.23 21.52 51.16
CA SER A 169 -9.19 22.59 50.15
C SER A 169 -8.38 22.25 48.88
N LEU A 170 -7.73 21.09 48.76
CA LEU A 170 -6.80 20.72 47.67
C LEU A 170 -7.17 19.37 47.04
N LEU A 171 -6.92 19.25 45.73
CA LEU A 171 -7.06 18.02 44.94
C LEU A 171 -5.67 17.47 44.62
N TYR A 172 -5.39 16.23 45.00
CA TYR A 172 -4.16 15.52 44.63
C TYR A 172 -4.46 14.45 43.59
N LEU A 173 -3.64 14.38 42.54
CA LEU A 173 -3.72 13.35 41.51
C LEU A 173 -2.74 12.21 41.83
N PHE A 174 -3.25 10.99 41.81
CA PHE A 174 -2.45 9.78 41.97
C PHE A 174 -2.42 8.99 40.65
N PRO A 175 -1.33 8.24 40.39
CA PRO A 175 -1.26 7.36 39.24
C PRO A 175 -2.38 6.31 39.34
N PRO A 176 -3.15 6.11 38.27
CA PRO A 176 -4.29 5.20 38.31
C PRO A 176 -4.07 3.87 37.60
N ASP A 177 -5.05 2.99 37.77
CA ASP A 177 -5.25 1.76 36.99
C ASP A 177 -6.49 1.89 36.08
N LEU A 178 -6.62 1.00 35.09
CA LEU A 178 -7.82 0.92 34.23
C LEU A 178 -9.09 0.66 35.06
N ALA A 179 -10.07 1.54 34.97
CA ALA A 179 -11.36 1.41 35.68
C ALA A 179 -12.52 1.02 34.75
N GLY A 180 -13.42 0.17 35.25
CA GLY A 180 -14.68 -0.16 34.56
C GLY A 180 -15.65 1.03 34.53
N LEU A 181 -16.41 1.17 33.45
CA LEU A 181 -17.25 2.36 33.23
C LEU A 181 -18.61 2.28 33.93
N ILE A 182 -18.72 2.88 35.11
CA ILE A 182 -19.99 3.34 35.68
C ILE A 182 -19.70 4.67 36.39
N PHE A 183 -20.35 5.74 35.95
CA PHE A 183 -20.14 7.08 36.50
C PHE A 183 -21.41 7.66 37.12
N ASN A 184 -21.26 8.52 38.14
CA ASN A 184 -22.35 9.26 38.78
C ASN A 184 -22.69 10.55 37.99
N PRO A 185 -23.90 10.69 37.41
CA PRO A 185 -24.25 11.83 36.57
C PRO A 185 -24.43 13.17 37.29
N GLU A 186 -24.86 13.17 38.56
CA GLU A 186 -25.30 14.38 39.24
C GLU A 186 -24.13 15.25 39.70
N THR A 187 -23.14 14.65 40.35
CA THR A 187 -21.92 15.31 40.81
C THR A 187 -21.09 15.85 39.66
N CYS A 188 -20.99 15.13 38.54
CA CYS A 188 -20.24 15.59 37.36
C CYS A 188 -20.80 16.89 36.75
N LYS A 189 -22.13 17.07 36.73
CA LYS A 189 -22.76 18.28 36.17
C LYS A 189 -22.41 19.54 36.97
N GLU A 190 -22.30 19.45 38.30
CA GLU A 190 -21.93 20.59 39.15
C GLU A 190 -20.48 21.05 38.87
N TYR A 191 -19.56 20.11 38.67
CA TYR A 191 -18.15 20.42 38.43
C TYR A 191 -17.83 20.86 37.00
N ALA A 192 -18.55 20.34 36.01
CA ALA A 192 -18.45 20.78 34.62
C ALA A 192 -18.65 22.29 34.45
N GLN A 193 -19.48 22.91 35.32
CA GLN A 193 -19.70 24.35 35.35
C GLN A 193 -18.52 25.15 35.93
N ARG A 194 -17.68 24.52 36.77
CA ARG A 194 -16.53 25.15 37.44
C ARG A 194 -15.21 24.93 36.70
N ILE A 195 -15.10 23.87 35.89
CA ILE A 195 -13.90 23.54 35.11
C ILE A 195 -14.31 23.45 33.62
N PRO A 196 -14.27 24.55 32.87
CA PRO A 196 -14.72 24.56 31.48
C PRO A 196 -13.81 23.68 30.62
N ASN A 197 -14.37 22.60 30.07
CA ASN A 197 -13.71 21.73 29.12
C ASN A 197 -13.85 22.31 27.70
N ARG A 198 -12.74 22.48 26.96
CA ARG A 198 -12.74 23.02 25.59
C ARG A 198 -13.66 22.23 24.65
N PHE A 199 -13.77 20.92 24.83
CA PHE A 199 -14.57 20.07 23.94
C PHE A 199 -16.07 20.30 24.10
N ARG A 200 -16.56 20.66 25.30
CA ARG A 200 -17.97 21.04 25.53
C ARG A 200 -18.38 22.29 24.74
N GLN A 201 -17.42 23.17 24.43
CA GLN A 201 -17.67 24.37 23.62
C GLN A 201 -17.69 24.05 22.11
N ILE A 202 -17.00 22.99 21.72
CA ILE A 202 -16.77 22.62 20.32
C ILE A 202 -17.83 21.62 19.82
N ASP A 203 -18.25 20.67 20.64
CA ASP A 203 -19.17 19.60 20.26
C ASP A 203 -20.65 19.99 20.32
N ASN A 204 -20.98 21.10 20.99
CA ASN A 204 -22.35 21.60 21.20
C ASN A 204 -23.33 20.51 21.69
N GLY A 205 -22.84 19.54 22.48
CA GLY A 205 -23.64 18.45 23.01
C GLY A 205 -23.79 17.22 22.10
N ASP A 206 -23.18 17.19 20.92
CA ASP A 206 -23.10 16.00 20.04
C ASP A 206 -21.92 15.08 20.44
N ASP A 207 -21.92 13.83 19.97
CA ASP A 207 -20.77 12.93 20.14
C ASP A 207 -19.61 13.41 19.26
N LEU A 208 -18.41 13.64 19.84
CA LEU A 208 -17.23 14.09 19.09
C LEU A 208 -16.22 12.95 18.92
N PHE A 209 -15.91 12.58 17.67
CA PHE A 209 -14.94 11.54 17.31
C PHE A 209 -13.67 12.10 16.64
N THR A 210 -12.55 11.39 16.78
CA THR A 210 -11.36 11.62 15.96
C THR A 210 -11.25 10.56 14.87
N VAL A 211 -11.12 10.98 13.62
CA VAL A 211 -11.02 10.09 12.45
C VAL A 211 -9.68 10.28 11.76
N TRP A 212 -9.04 9.17 11.42
CA TRP A 212 -7.75 9.16 10.76
C TRP A 212 -7.92 8.99 9.25
N VAL A 213 -7.25 9.86 8.48
CA VAL A 213 -7.35 9.94 7.02
C VAL A 213 -5.97 9.93 6.37
N PRO A 214 -5.40 8.76 6.06
CA PRO A 214 -4.14 8.70 5.33
C PRO A 214 -4.31 9.36 3.96
N VAL A 215 -3.29 10.08 3.51
CA VAL A 215 -3.35 10.81 2.25
C VAL A 215 -2.31 10.26 1.30
N TRP A 216 -2.79 9.70 0.19
CA TRP A 216 -1.96 9.10 -0.84
C TRP A 216 -1.91 10.00 -2.06
N ALA A 217 -0.71 10.22 -2.58
CA ALA A 217 -0.49 10.93 -3.83
C ALA A 217 0.35 10.10 -4.81
N ASP A 218 0.05 10.19 -6.11
CA ASP A 218 0.76 9.42 -7.14
C ASP A 218 0.60 9.99 -8.55
N ASP A 219 1.56 9.67 -9.40
CA ASP A 219 1.57 10.03 -10.81
C ASP A 219 0.87 8.95 -11.67
N VAL A 220 -0.16 9.39 -12.38
CA VAL A 220 -1.01 8.50 -13.18
C VAL A 220 -1.23 9.04 -14.57
N SER A 221 -1.38 8.13 -15.52
CA SER A 221 -1.80 8.48 -16.87
C SER A 221 -3.32 8.64 -16.94
N GLY A 222 -3.79 9.78 -17.46
CA GLY A 222 -5.17 9.96 -17.89
C GLY A 222 -5.53 9.16 -19.16
N ALA A 223 -4.53 8.67 -19.89
CA ALA A 223 -4.69 7.86 -21.09
C ALA A 223 -4.30 6.38 -20.87
N ARG A 224 -4.38 5.56 -21.92
CA ARG A 224 -3.76 4.22 -21.91
C ARG A 224 -2.23 4.27 -21.88
N SER A 225 -1.60 5.39 -22.28
CA SER A 225 -0.14 5.58 -22.29
C SER A 225 0.32 6.72 -21.39
N LYS A 226 1.33 6.47 -20.53
CA LYS A 226 1.88 7.46 -19.56
C LYS A 226 2.41 8.75 -20.21
N GLN A 227 2.83 8.74 -21.47
CA GLN A 227 3.63 9.82 -22.06
C GLN A 227 2.86 11.13 -22.37
N TYR A 228 1.54 11.09 -22.63
CA TYR A 228 0.84 12.22 -23.24
C TYR A 228 -0.26 12.85 -22.38
N GLN A 229 -0.50 12.33 -21.17
CA GLN A 229 -1.58 12.82 -20.30
C GLN A 229 -1.26 12.51 -18.83
N LYS A 230 -0.21 13.15 -18.30
CA LYS A 230 0.17 12.97 -16.88
C LYS A 230 -0.81 13.71 -15.98
N HIS A 231 -1.20 13.06 -14.90
CA HIS A 231 -1.96 13.62 -13.79
C HIS A 231 -1.28 13.26 -12.48
N LEU A 232 -1.43 14.14 -11.49
CA LEU A 232 -1.11 13.86 -10.09
C LEU A 232 -2.42 13.69 -9.36
N ASN A 233 -2.68 12.48 -8.86
CA ASN A 233 -3.89 12.15 -8.13
C ASN A 233 -3.64 12.19 -6.62
N VAL A 234 -4.69 12.55 -5.89
CA VAL A 234 -4.74 12.47 -4.42
C VAL A 234 -5.96 11.65 -4.02
N TYR A 235 -5.74 10.61 -3.23
CA TYR A 235 -6.77 9.75 -2.65
C TYR A 235 -6.66 9.71 -1.12
N THR A 236 -7.73 9.29 -0.45
CA THR A 236 -7.75 9.02 0.99
C THR A 236 -8.67 7.85 1.32
N ALA A 237 -8.73 7.44 2.58
CA ALA A 237 -9.67 6.48 3.13
C ALA A 237 -9.90 6.77 4.62
N ASN A 238 -10.97 6.21 5.20
CA ASN A 238 -11.21 6.27 6.64
C ASN A 238 -10.41 5.17 7.35
N ALA A 239 -9.24 5.49 7.91
CA ALA A 239 -8.35 4.53 8.55
C ALA A 239 -8.87 3.98 9.90
N ASN A 240 -10.04 4.43 10.37
CA ASN A 240 -10.73 3.82 11.50
C ASN A 240 -11.55 2.58 11.07
N LEU A 241 -11.54 2.20 9.78
CA LEU A 241 -12.18 0.98 9.30
C LEU A 241 -11.22 -0.22 9.31
N PRO A 242 -11.71 -1.45 9.56
CA PRO A 242 -10.91 -2.66 9.50
C PRO A 242 -10.17 -2.82 8.17
N GLY A 243 -8.93 -3.27 8.21
CA GLY A 243 -8.09 -3.41 7.03
C GLY A 243 -8.69 -4.34 5.96
N ARG A 244 -9.54 -5.30 6.35
CA ARG A 244 -10.31 -6.16 5.41
C ARG A 244 -11.31 -5.37 4.53
N LEU A 245 -11.77 -4.22 4.99
CA LEU A 245 -12.63 -3.29 4.23
C LEU A 245 -11.76 -2.35 3.42
N LEU A 246 -10.71 -1.78 4.02
CA LEU A 246 -9.80 -0.84 3.35
C LEU A 246 -9.06 -1.42 2.14
N GLN A 247 -8.93 -2.75 2.06
CA GLN A 247 -8.40 -3.45 0.87
C GLN A 247 -9.41 -3.52 -0.30
N GLN A 248 -10.60 -2.93 -0.19
CA GLN A 248 -11.62 -2.93 -1.23
C GLN A 248 -11.79 -1.54 -1.86
N GLU A 249 -11.98 -1.49 -3.17
CA GLU A 249 -12.14 -0.25 -3.95
C GLU A 249 -13.34 0.60 -3.50
N TYR A 250 -14.34 -0.01 -2.86
CA TYR A 250 -15.50 0.71 -2.33
C TYR A 250 -15.11 1.85 -1.37
N PHE A 251 -14.06 1.63 -0.57
CA PHE A 251 -13.62 2.50 0.53
C PHE A 251 -12.52 3.50 0.14
N VAL A 252 -12.01 3.43 -1.09
CA VAL A 252 -11.10 4.47 -1.61
C VAL A 252 -11.91 5.72 -1.93
N ARG A 253 -11.45 6.87 -1.43
CA ARG A 253 -12.05 8.18 -1.64
C ARG A 253 -11.18 9.02 -2.55
N PHE A 254 -11.75 9.49 -3.66
CA PHE A 254 -11.07 10.41 -4.57
C PHE A 254 -11.11 11.82 -4.00
N VAL A 255 -9.95 12.47 -3.85
CA VAL A 255 -9.84 13.85 -3.37
C VAL A 255 -9.61 14.80 -4.52
N SER A 256 -8.54 14.61 -5.29
CA SER A 256 -8.16 15.57 -6.34
C SER A 256 -7.35 14.93 -7.46
N THR A 257 -7.34 15.60 -8.61
CA THR A 257 -6.43 15.31 -9.72
C THR A 257 -6.06 16.60 -10.43
N SER A 258 -4.83 16.71 -10.91
CA SER A 258 -4.44 17.81 -11.79
C SER A 258 -3.37 17.40 -12.80
N PRO A 259 -3.47 17.86 -14.06
CA PRO A 259 -2.36 17.77 -15.00
C PRO A 259 -1.32 18.89 -14.82
N HIS A 260 -1.59 19.88 -13.97
CA HIS A 260 -0.76 21.07 -13.79
C HIS A 260 -0.23 21.21 -12.36
N ALA A 261 -1.10 21.07 -11.35
CA ALA A 261 -0.73 21.18 -9.95
C ALA A 261 -0.05 19.90 -9.44
N GLY A 262 1.10 20.04 -8.79
CA GLY A 262 1.79 18.96 -8.09
C GLY A 262 1.01 18.43 -6.88
N ALA A 263 1.52 17.35 -6.27
CA ALA A 263 0.91 16.76 -5.09
C ALA A 263 0.86 17.75 -3.92
N LEU A 264 1.98 18.41 -3.60
CA LEU A 264 2.07 19.37 -2.50
C LEU A 264 1.11 20.56 -2.67
N GLU A 265 0.90 21.05 -3.90
CA GLU A 265 -0.06 22.12 -4.19
C GLU A 265 -1.52 21.68 -3.91
N GLN A 266 -1.86 20.44 -4.28
CA GLN A 266 -3.18 19.88 -4.02
C GLN A 266 -3.38 19.59 -2.52
N LEU A 267 -2.33 19.14 -1.83
CA LEU A 267 -2.33 18.83 -0.41
C LEU A 267 -2.50 20.05 0.49
N THR A 268 -2.16 21.26 0.03
CA THR A 268 -2.46 22.50 0.78
C THR A 268 -3.95 22.60 1.15
N VAL A 269 -4.84 22.23 0.22
CA VAL A 269 -6.29 22.25 0.47
C VAL A 269 -6.67 21.21 1.52
N VAL A 270 -6.10 20.00 1.45
CA VAL A 270 -6.33 18.91 2.41
C VAL A 270 -5.86 19.32 3.80
N VAL A 271 -4.65 19.87 3.93
CA VAL A 271 -4.10 20.37 5.21
C VAL A 271 -5.02 21.43 5.82
N ASN A 272 -5.51 22.37 5.03
CA ASN A 272 -6.43 23.41 5.50
C ASN A 272 -7.79 22.83 5.94
N GLN A 273 -8.33 21.86 5.19
CA GLN A 273 -9.56 21.15 5.55
C GLN A 273 -9.38 20.40 6.88
N VAL A 274 -8.29 19.65 7.05
CA VAL A 274 -7.96 18.93 8.29
C VAL A 274 -7.88 19.91 9.47
N LYS A 275 -7.03 20.95 9.38
CA LYS A 275 -6.87 21.98 10.42
C LYS A 275 -8.20 22.61 10.81
N SER A 276 -9.07 22.91 9.84
CA SER A 276 -10.37 23.53 10.11
C SER A 276 -11.29 22.66 10.98
N THR A 277 -11.13 21.34 10.95
CA THR A 277 -12.01 20.43 11.72
C THR A 277 -11.71 20.43 13.23
N HIS A 278 -10.54 20.89 13.67
CA HIS A 278 -10.22 20.97 15.10
C HIS A 278 -10.90 22.15 15.80
N THR A 279 -11.20 23.23 15.06
CA THR A 279 -11.95 24.39 15.58
C THR A 279 -13.43 24.32 15.27
N LYS A 280 -13.79 23.69 14.14
CA LYS A 280 -15.17 23.46 13.72
C LYS A 280 -15.33 22.01 13.23
N PRO A 281 -15.61 21.06 14.13
CA PRO A 281 -15.85 19.68 13.75
C PRO A 281 -16.96 19.53 12.72
N VAL A 282 -16.86 18.44 11.96
CA VAL A 282 -17.79 18.12 10.89
C VAL A 282 -19.01 17.45 11.48
N LEU A 283 -20.15 18.16 11.49
CA LEU A 283 -21.43 17.59 11.86
C LEU A 283 -21.87 16.54 10.81
N THR A 284 -22.22 15.35 11.29
CA THR A 284 -22.76 14.25 10.50
C THR A 284 -23.80 13.47 11.32
N PHE A 285 -24.25 12.34 10.80
CA PHE A 285 -25.15 11.42 11.45
C PHE A 285 -24.46 10.08 11.62
N ASP A 286 -24.40 9.56 12.84
CA ASP A 286 -23.94 8.21 13.09
C ASP A 286 -25.09 7.24 12.81
N ALA A 287 -25.01 6.54 11.68
CA ALA A 287 -26.03 5.59 11.27
C ALA A 287 -26.08 4.31 12.12
N GLU A 288 -25.05 4.05 12.94
CA GLU A 288 -25.05 2.95 13.91
C GLU A 288 -25.91 3.30 15.14
N THR A 289 -25.71 4.51 15.69
CA THR A 289 -26.44 4.97 16.89
C THR A 289 -27.74 5.71 16.57
N GLU A 290 -27.97 6.02 15.29
CA GLU A 290 -29.08 6.82 14.77
C GLU A 290 -29.17 8.23 15.42
N ARG A 291 -28.01 8.87 15.64
CA ARG A 291 -27.93 10.20 16.26
C ARG A 291 -26.97 11.12 15.52
N PRO A 292 -27.17 12.45 15.60
CA PRO A 292 -26.14 13.40 15.20
C PRO A 292 -24.83 13.17 15.95
N CYS A 293 -23.73 13.28 15.23
CA CYS A 293 -22.39 13.26 15.81
C CYS A 293 -21.50 14.22 15.03
N SER A 294 -20.37 14.57 15.60
CA SER A 294 -19.35 15.41 14.99
C SER A 294 -18.01 14.68 14.97
N PHE A 295 -17.15 15.02 14.01
CA PHE A 295 -15.78 14.51 14.01
C PHE A 295 -14.75 15.54 13.58
N ARG A 296 -13.52 15.34 14.05
CA ARG A 296 -12.32 15.99 13.53
C ARG A 296 -11.43 14.98 12.80
N LEU A 297 -10.61 15.50 11.89
CA LEU A 297 -9.71 14.71 11.06
C LEU A 297 -8.28 14.83 11.56
N ASN A 298 -7.53 13.73 11.47
CA ASN A 298 -6.08 13.70 11.62
C ASN A 298 -5.47 12.90 10.46
N VAL A 299 -4.26 13.24 10.01
CA VAL A 299 -3.55 12.45 9.00
C VAL A 299 -2.57 11.52 9.71
N PRO A 300 -2.80 10.20 9.73
CA PRO A 300 -1.93 9.28 10.41
C PRO A 300 -0.63 9.08 9.62
N ASP A 301 -0.70 8.93 8.29
CA ASP A 301 0.45 8.59 7.44
C ASP A 301 0.27 9.10 6.00
N GLY A 302 1.41 9.24 5.31
CA GLY A 302 1.54 9.65 3.90
C GLY A 302 2.08 8.50 3.06
N PRO A 303 1.25 7.49 2.73
CA PRO A 303 1.70 6.40 1.88
C PRO A 303 1.85 6.93 0.44
N ALA A 304 2.99 6.67 -0.20
CA ALA A 304 3.21 6.96 -1.60
C ALA A 304 4.40 6.14 -2.14
N ASP A 305 4.76 6.30 -3.41
CA ASP A 305 5.99 5.72 -3.92
C ASP A 305 7.23 6.45 -3.36
N ASN A 306 8.43 5.86 -3.50
CA ASN A 306 9.63 6.42 -2.86
C ASN A 306 9.98 7.85 -3.34
N PRO A 307 9.93 8.17 -4.65
CA PRO A 307 10.07 9.54 -5.14
C PRO A 307 9.05 10.53 -4.53
N GLN A 308 7.77 10.17 -4.53
CA GLN A 308 6.71 11.03 -4.00
C GLN A 308 6.86 11.23 -2.48
N GLN A 309 7.21 10.18 -1.72
CA GLN A 309 7.51 10.31 -0.29
C GLN A 309 8.75 11.17 -0.01
N ALA A 310 9.74 11.19 -0.91
CA ALA A 310 10.88 12.10 -0.79
C ALA A 310 10.44 13.56 -1.01
N GLU A 311 9.57 13.81 -1.99
CA GLU A 311 8.96 15.14 -2.21
C GLU A 311 8.13 15.58 -1.00
N GLU A 312 7.30 14.69 -0.44
CA GLU A 312 6.49 14.95 0.77
C GLU A 312 7.33 15.20 2.02
N ALA A 313 8.53 14.63 2.11
CA ALA A 313 9.49 14.87 3.18
C ALA A 313 10.45 16.05 2.91
N SER A 314 10.23 16.82 1.83
CA SER A 314 11.12 17.90 1.38
C SER A 314 12.59 17.44 1.28
N HIS A 315 12.81 16.20 0.86
CA HIS A 315 14.12 15.56 0.78
C HIS A 315 14.76 15.77 -0.60
N ILE A 316 16.08 16.00 -0.64
CA ILE A 316 16.84 16.29 -1.88
C ILE A 316 16.90 15.11 -2.86
N GLY A 317 16.54 13.91 -2.41
CA GLY A 317 16.53 12.69 -3.19
C GLY A 317 17.83 11.89 -3.07
N HIS A 318 17.88 10.79 -3.84
CA HIS A 318 18.86 9.72 -3.67
C HIS A 318 20.32 10.09 -3.99
N GLN A 319 20.58 11.24 -4.62
CA GLN A 319 21.94 11.71 -4.94
C GLN A 319 22.52 12.62 -3.85
N GLY A 320 21.74 12.96 -2.81
CA GLY A 320 22.23 13.76 -1.69
C GLY A 320 23.30 13.03 -0.87
N ASN A 321 24.14 13.78 -0.16
CA ASN A 321 25.09 13.22 0.79
C ASN A 321 24.37 12.36 1.84
N TYR A 322 23.21 12.83 2.30
CA TYR A 322 22.28 12.11 3.15
C TYR A 322 21.06 11.69 2.32
N PHE A 323 21.14 10.50 1.70
CA PHE A 323 20.18 10.07 0.69
C PHE A 323 18.90 9.45 1.27
N CYS A 324 18.85 9.14 2.56
CA CYS A 324 17.63 8.64 3.22
C CYS A 324 16.73 9.80 3.68
N ARG A 325 15.44 9.75 3.33
CA ARG A 325 14.45 10.75 3.76
C ARG A 325 14.07 10.66 5.24
N ARG A 326 14.35 9.53 5.90
CA ARG A 326 13.90 9.26 7.28
C ARG A 326 14.97 9.45 8.34
N CYS A 327 16.24 9.35 7.94
CA CYS A 327 17.37 9.45 8.86
C CYS A 327 18.57 10.14 8.21
N HIS A 328 19.60 10.37 9.01
CA HIS A 328 20.85 11.01 8.62
C HIS A 328 21.94 10.02 8.19
N VAL A 329 21.58 8.82 7.69
CA VAL A 329 22.60 7.97 7.06
C VAL A 329 23.15 8.65 5.82
N GLY A 330 24.46 8.59 5.61
CA GLY A 330 25.09 9.25 4.49
C GLY A 330 26.51 9.72 4.79
N GLY A 331 26.86 10.84 4.17
CA GLY A 331 28.19 11.45 4.23
C GLY A 331 28.87 11.55 2.85
N THR A 332 30.11 11.99 2.88
CA THR A 332 31.03 12.00 1.74
C THR A 332 31.28 10.56 1.26
N SER A 333 31.82 10.42 0.04
CA SER A 333 32.14 9.08 -0.47
C SER A 333 33.20 8.36 0.37
N GLU A 334 34.14 9.09 0.97
CA GLU A 334 35.17 8.51 1.83
C GLU A 334 34.59 8.00 3.14
N GLU A 335 33.70 8.76 3.77
CA GLU A 335 32.99 8.33 4.98
C GLU A 335 32.16 7.08 4.70
N LYS A 336 31.35 7.09 3.63
CA LYS A 336 30.48 5.97 3.23
C LYS A 336 31.25 4.67 2.94
N GLU A 337 32.50 4.78 2.48
CA GLU A 337 33.35 3.63 2.14
C GLU A 337 34.27 3.21 3.30
N SER A 338 34.33 3.97 4.39
CA SER A 338 35.01 3.56 5.61
C SER A 338 34.29 2.35 6.24
N PRO A 339 34.98 1.48 7.00
CA PRO A 339 34.33 0.34 7.67
C PRO A 339 33.10 0.73 8.50
N LYS A 340 33.25 1.75 9.36
CA LYS A 340 32.15 2.26 10.20
C LYS A 340 31.03 2.89 9.37
N GLY A 341 31.38 3.73 8.39
CA GLY A 341 30.39 4.40 7.55
C GLY A 341 29.62 3.41 6.70
N TYR A 342 30.27 2.39 6.15
CA TYR A 342 29.61 1.32 5.40
C TYR A 342 28.67 0.49 6.29
N HIS A 343 29.11 0.11 7.50
CA HIS A 343 28.27 -0.62 8.45
C HIS A 343 26.99 0.16 8.82
N SER A 344 27.09 1.48 8.98
CA SER A 344 25.93 2.33 9.33
C SER A 344 24.77 2.29 8.33
N PHE A 345 25.00 1.82 7.08
CA PHE A 345 23.93 1.64 6.10
C PHE A 345 23.05 0.41 6.36
N TYR A 346 23.49 -0.49 7.25
CA TYR A 346 22.77 -1.69 7.68
C TYR A 346 22.03 -1.48 9.00
N GLU A 347 22.03 -0.24 9.52
CA GLU A 347 21.34 0.18 10.73
C GLU A 347 20.49 1.42 10.47
N THR A 348 19.48 1.68 11.30
CA THR A 348 18.74 2.93 11.22
C THR A 348 19.57 4.08 11.82
N GLY A 349 19.93 5.07 11.00
CA GLY A 349 20.62 6.27 11.49
C GLY A 349 19.74 7.19 12.35
N ARG A 350 20.30 8.30 12.84
CA ARG A 350 19.54 9.32 13.61
C ARG A 350 18.31 9.76 12.83
N PRO A 351 17.09 9.70 13.41
CA PRO A 351 15.87 10.13 12.72
C PRO A 351 15.93 11.62 12.38
N ARG A 352 15.34 11.97 11.24
CA ARG A 352 15.00 13.36 10.89
C ARG A 352 13.72 13.77 11.63
N SER A 353 13.49 15.08 11.78
CA SER A 353 12.21 15.60 12.28
C SER A 353 11.65 16.71 11.40
N VAL A 354 10.33 16.93 11.50
CA VAL A 354 9.64 18.02 10.82
C VAL A 354 10.19 19.40 11.20
N GLU A 355 10.57 19.62 12.47
CA GLU A 355 11.16 20.88 12.94
C GLU A 355 12.53 21.14 12.30
N GLU A 356 13.37 20.10 12.21
CA GLU A 356 14.67 20.17 11.55
C GLU A 356 14.50 20.53 10.06
N ILE A 357 13.58 19.86 9.37
CA ILE A 357 13.29 20.10 7.96
C ILE A 357 12.75 21.52 7.75
N ARG A 358 11.76 21.96 8.53
CA ARG A 358 11.19 23.32 8.44
C ARG A 358 12.27 24.38 8.65
N THR A 359 13.12 24.20 9.67
CA THR A 359 14.22 25.13 9.96
C THR A 359 15.20 25.22 8.80
N ALA A 360 15.57 24.07 8.20
CA ALA A 360 16.45 24.04 7.04
C ALA A 360 15.84 24.75 5.81
N VAL A 361 14.54 24.55 5.54
CA VAL A 361 13.85 25.22 4.41
C VAL A 361 13.76 26.73 4.63
N LEU A 362 13.40 27.19 5.83
CA LEU A 362 13.34 28.62 6.15
C LEU A 362 14.72 29.29 6.03
N LEU A 363 15.78 28.60 6.46
CA LEU A 363 17.15 29.08 6.28
C LEU A 363 17.52 29.18 4.79
N GLN A 364 17.10 28.24 3.95
CA GLN A 364 17.31 28.30 2.50
C GLN A 364 16.58 29.49 1.87
N ILE A 365 15.31 29.73 2.25
CA ILE A 365 14.52 30.89 1.79
C ILE A 365 15.21 32.20 2.19
N LYS A 366 15.62 32.33 3.46
CA LYS A 366 16.38 33.49 3.92
C LYS A 366 17.72 33.64 3.18
N THR A 367 18.42 32.55 2.90
CA THR A 367 19.69 32.61 2.18
C THR A 367 19.51 33.05 0.72
N ALA A 368 18.38 32.71 0.11
CA ALA A 368 18.06 33.08 -1.27
C ALA A 368 17.94 34.60 -1.48
N THR A 369 17.57 35.36 -0.45
CA THR A 369 17.40 36.81 -0.52
C THR A 369 18.72 37.58 -0.69
N TYR A 370 19.87 36.91 -0.54
CA TYR A 370 21.20 37.48 -0.80
C TYR A 370 21.68 37.24 -2.24
N GLY A 371 20.90 36.58 -3.10
CA GLY A 371 21.19 36.44 -4.53
C GLY A 371 22.29 35.42 -4.93
N ILE A 372 22.81 34.65 -3.97
CA ILE A 372 23.91 33.69 -4.19
C ILE A 372 23.39 32.24 -4.19
N ALA A 373 23.10 31.71 -5.39
CA ALA A 373 22.55 30.36 -5.56
C ALA A 373 23.40 29.25 -4.94
N SER A 374 24.74 29.33 -5.04
CA SER A 374 25.65 28.32 -4.49
C SER A 374 25.58 28.18 -2.98
N HIS A 375 25.21 29.25 -2.25
CA HIS A 375 25.01 29.17 -0.79
C HIS A 375 23.76 28.34 -0.46
N VAL A 376 22.68 28.51 -1.24
CA VAL A 376 21.47 27.69 -1.09
C VAL A 376 21.76 26.23 -1.45
N GLU A 377 22.46 25.97 -2.56
CA GLU A 377 22.86 24.62 -2.97
C GLU A 377 23.73 23.91 -1.91
N ALA A 378 24.63 24.64 -1.27
CA ALA A 378 25.45 24.13 -0.18
C ALA A 378 24.59 23.73 1.04
N LEU A 379 23.60 24.55 1.42
CA LEU A 379 22.64 24.23 2.47
C LEU A 379 21.78 23.01 2.12
N GLN A 380 21.27 22.93 0.90
CA GLN A 380 20.49 21.78 0.42
C GLN A 380 21.31 20.49 0.49
N THR A 381 22.57 20.54 0.07
CA THR A 381 23.48 19.40 0.05
C THR A 381 23.87 18.94 1.45
N SER A 382 24.17 19.88 2.36
CA SER A 382 24.62 19.56 3.72
C SER A 382 23.49 19.06 4.60
N THR A 383 22.28 19.61 4.46
CA THR A 383 21.10 19.19 5.23
C THR A 383 20.40 17.96 4.63
N GLY A 384 20.56 17.75 3.32
CA GLY A 384 19.79 16.76 2.57
C GLY A 384 18.34 17.19 2.32
N THR A 385 18.02 18.47 2.53
CA THR A 385 16.66 19.02 2.43
C THR A 385 16.54 19.89 1.19
N LYS A 386 15.56 19.62 0.35
CA LYS A 386 15.20 20.44 -0.80
C LYS A 386 13.69 20.39 -1.01
N ASP A 387 13.04 21.51 -0.74
CA ASP A 387 11.59 21.64 -0.80
C ASP A 387 11.13 22.15 -2.17
N LYS A 388 10.18 21.45 -2.80
CA LYS A 388 9.74 21.78 -4.16
C LYS A 388 8.90 23.06 -4.25
N ILE A 389 8.11 23.37 -3.22
CA ILE A 389 7.33 24.61 -3.17
C ILE A 389 8.28 25.78 -2.89
N ALA A 390 9.18 25.63 -1.92
CA ALA A 390 10.16 26.65 -1.58
C ALA A 390 11.13 26.91 -2.74
N GLN A 391 11.53 25.88 -3.50
CA GLN A 391 12.45 26.06 -4.63
C GLN A 391 11.91 27.05 -5.66
N HIS A 392 10.60 27.03 -5.96
CA HIS A 392 9.98 28.01 -6.86
C HIS A 392 10.22 29.44 -6.38
N TRP A 393 9.98 29.70 -5.08
CA TRP A 393 10.16 31.02 -4.49
C TRP A 393 11.64 31.39 -4.35
N ILE A 394 12.50 30.44 -3.99
CA ILE A 394 13.96 30.61 -3.90
C ILE A 394 14.52 31.12 -5.23
N ASP A 395 14.11 30.53 -6.36
CA ASP A 395 14.59 30.94 -7.68
C ASP A 395 14.18 32.39 -8.00
N ILE A 396 12.96 32.79 -7.64
CA ILE A 396 12.45 34.15 -7.80
C ILE A 396 13.19 35.14 -6.87
N LEU A 397 13.40 34.76 -5.60
CA LEU A 397 14.08 35.59 -4.61
C LEU A 397 15.53 35.85 -5.01
N ILE A 398 16.25 34.83 -5.51
CA ILE A 398 17.63 34.98 -5.99
C ILE A 398 17.69 36.02 -7.12
N GLN A 399 16.76 35.93 -8.08
CA GLN A 399 16.74 36.87 -9.20
C GLN A 399 16.41 38.29 -8.72
N LYS A 400 15.38 38.46 -7.87
CA LYS A 400 15.01 39.76 -7.31
C LYS A 400 16.12 40.40 -6.49
N ALA A 401 16.81 39.62 -5.67
CA ALA A 401 17.96 40.08 -4.90
C ALA A 401 19.06 40.62 -5.82
N ARG A 402 19.42 39.88 -6.88
CA ARG A 402 20.40 40.32 -7.88
C ARG A 402 19.98 41.63 -8.55
N ASP A 403 18.71 41.77 -8.91
CA ASP A 403 18.19 42.97 -9.55
C ASP A 403 18.26 44.18 -8.59
N MET A 404 17.91 43.99 -7.31
CA MET A 404 18.00 45.04 -6.28
C MET A 404 19.44 45.44 -5.98
N HIS A 405 20.37 44.48 -5.90
CA HIS A 405 21.81 44.78 -5.76
C HIS A 405 22.36 45.52 -6.98
N ALA A 406 21.96 45.14 -8.19
CA ALA A 406 22.38 45.83 -9.40
C ALA A 406 21.83 47.26 -9.47
N ALA A 407 20.60 47.48 -9.01
CA ALA A 407 19.98 48.80 -8.95
C ALA A 407 20.57 49.71 -7.87
N ALA A 408 21.05 49.15 -6.75
CA ALA A 408 21.65 49.89 -5.65
C ALA A 408 22.85 49.15 -5.01
N PRO A 409 24.05 49.19 -5.63
CA PRO A 409 25.20 48.39 -5.21
C PRO A 409 25.77 48.69 -3.81
N GLY A 410 25.44 49.85 -3.22
CA GLY A 410 25.87 50.25 -1.88
C GLY A 410 24.81 50.06 -0.79
N ARG A 411 23.64 49.50 -1.12
CA ARG A 411 22.57 49.25 -0.15
C ARG A 411 22.93 48.06 0.73
N ASP A 412 22.54 48.14 1.99
CA ASP A 412 22.76 47.05 2.94
C ASP A 412 22.02 45.77 2.50
N LEU A 413 22.71 44.63 2.62
CA LEU A 413 22.18 43.35 2.15
C LEU A 413 21.06 42.84 3.06
N ASP A 414 21.12 43.11 4.36
CA ASP A 414 20.10 42.68 5.30
C ASP A 414 18.81 43.49 5.12
N GLU A 415 18.90 44.79 4.81
CA GLU A 415 17.73 45.59 4.41
C GLU A 415 17.02 45.04 3.16
N ILE A 416 17.79 44.65 2.13
CA ILE A 416 17.24 44.02 0.92
C ILE A 416 16.59 42.68 1.27
N SER A 417 17.23 41.90 2.12
CA SER A 417 16.69 40.62 2.58
C SER A 417 15.35 40.79 3.28
N ASP A 418 15.23 41.72 4.23
CA ASP A 418 13.99 41.97 4.96
C ASP A 418 12.86 42.43 4.04
N GLU A 419 13.16 43.31 3.07
CA GLU A 419 12.19 43.75 2.06
C GLU A 419 11.66 42.57 1.22
N LEU A 420 12.55 41.67 0.80
CA LEU A 420 12.20 40.49 0.02
C LEU A 420 11.38 39.46 0.81
N LEU A 421 11.66 39.28 2.10
CA LEU A 421 10.86 38.41 2.97
C LEU A 421 9.46 38.97 3.20
N ILE A 422 9.34 40.30 3.41
CA ILE A 422 8.04 40.98 3.49
C ILE A 422 7.29 40.85 2.16
N TRP A 423 7.98 40.99 1.04
CA TRP A 423 7.39 40.79 -0.28
C TRP A 423 6.86 39.36 -0.43
N LEU A 424 7.65 38.34 -0.11
CA LEU A 424 7.23 36.94 -0.20
C LEU A 424 5.96 36.67 0.63
N GLY A 425 5.90 37.19 1.85
CA GLY A 425 4.72 37.06 2.72
C GLY A 425 3.46 37.75 2.18
N LYS A 426 3.58 38.70 1.23
CA LYS A 426 2.44 39.30 0.53
C LYS A 426 2.01 38.48 -0.70
N GLU A 427 2.92 37.75 -1.31
CA GLU A 427 2.64 36.94 -2.51
C GLU A 427 2.01 35.59 -2.18
N THR A 428 2.42 34.96 -1.08
CA THR A 428 1.94 33.63 -0.73
C THR A 428 1.93 33.37 0.77
N ASP A 429 0.85 32.73 1.23
CA ASP A 429 0.75 32.14 2.57
C ASP A 429 1.37 30.73 2.64
N GLN A 430 1.74 30.14 1.48
CA GLN A 430 2.33 28.82 1.35
C GLN A 430 3.72 28.90 0.73
N GLN A 431 4.72 29.22 1.55
CA GLN A 431 6.10 29.44 1.12
C GLN A 431 6.90 28.14 0.91
N TYR A 432 6.44 27.04 1.51
CA TYR A 432 7.10 25.72 1.47
C TYR A 432 6.06 24.59 1.52
N ASN A 433 6.48 23.33 1.60
CA ASN A 433 5.60 22.17 1.70
C ASN A 433 4.56 22.29 2.85
N PRO A 434 3.23 22.21 2.55
CA PRO A 434 2.17 22.36 3.55
C PRO A 434 2.15 21.26 4.61
N LEU A 435 2.72 20.09 4.33
CA LEU A 435 2.78 18.99 5.28
C LEU A 435 3.69 19.29 6.46
N LEU A 436 4.66 20.21 6.30
CA LEU A 436 5.51 20.66 7.40
C LEU A 436 4.71 21.39 8.47
N ASP A 437 3.52 21.92 8.16
CA ASP A 437 2.67 22.63 9.12
C ASP A 437 1.45 21.82 9.57
N LEU A 438 1.35 20.55 9.16
CA LEU A 438 0.25 19.69 9.53
C LEU A 438 0.46 19.17 10.97
N PRO A 439 -0.45 19.45 11.92
CA PRO A 439 -0.29 18.94 13.28
C PRO A 439 -0.27 17.41 13.32
N LEU A 440 0.52 16.86 14.24
CA LEU A 440 0.60 15.40 14.52
C LEU A 440 1.14 14.53 13.36
N PHE A 441 1.66 15.17 12.30
CA PHE A 441 2.24 14.53 11.14
C PHE A 441 3.70 14.98 10.95
N ASP A 442 4.62 14.03 10.98
CA ASP A 442 6.03 14.26 10.62
C ASP A 442 6.31 13.58 9.28
N PRO A 443 6.47 14.31 8.17
CA PRO A 443 6.70 13.71 6.86
C PRO A 443 7.93 12.79 6.77
N SER A 444 8.92 12.97 7.65
CA SER A 444 10.13 12.13 7.69
C SER A 444 9.91 10.81 8.44
N GLN A 445 8.92 10.75 9.34
CA GLN A 445 8.61 9.55 10.14
C GLN A 445 7.28 8.89 9.78
N ASP A 446 6.37 9.63 9.15
CA ASP A 446 5.01 9.20 8.78
C ASP A 446 4.88 8.85 7.28
N THR A 447 5.95 8.98 6.49
CA THR A 447 6.07 8.37 5.14
C THR A 447 6.62 6.95 5.25
N LEU A 448 5.75 6.03 5.71
CA LEU A 448 6.05 4.64 6.04
C LEU A 448 6.69 3.86 4.87
N VAL A 449 7.37 2.75 5.17
CA VAL A 449 7.97 1.86 4.15
C VAL A 449 6.89 1.12 3.37
N GLU A 450 6.51 1.66 2.21
CA GLU A 450 5.48 1.06 1.36
C GLU A 450 6.01 -0.20 0.64
N ILE A 451 5.39 -1.35 0.92
CA ILE A 451 5.91 -2.67 0.53
C ILE A 451 5.79 -2.98 -0.98
N LEU A 452 4.81 -2.44 -1.71
CA LEU A 452 4.71 -2.64 -3.16
C LEU A 452 5.89 -1.98 -3.88
N HIS A 453 6.18 -0.72 -3.56
CA HIS A 453 7.22 0.07 -4.21
C HIS A 453 8.62 -0.27 -3.67
N THR A 454 8.73 -0.62 -2.40
CA THR A 454 10.02 -0.93 -1.77
C THR A 454 10.42 -2.38 -2.01
N ILE A 455 9.53 -3.35 -1.81
CA ILE A 455 9.86 -4.77 -1.95
C ILE A 455 9.67 -5.24 -3.39
N LEU A 456 8.44 -5.19 -3.92
CA LEU A 456 8.13 -5.79 -5.23
C LEU A 456 8.80 -5.02 -6.38
N LEU A 457 8.61 -3.70 -6.44
CA LEU A 457 9.19 -2.82 -7.46
C LEU A 457 10.58 -2.27 -7.06
N GLY A 458 11.16 -2.79 -5.98
CA GLY A 458 12.51 -2.49 -5.52
C GLY A 458 13.35 -3.75 -5.39
N HIS A 459 13.42 -4.34 -4.19
CA HIS A 459 14.26 -5.50 -3.88
C HIS A 459 14.06 -6.65 -4.87
N ALA A 460 12.82 -7.10 -5.11
CA ALA A 460 12.54 -8.20 -6.02
C ALA A 460 12.88 -7.87 -7.47
N LYS A 461 12.67 -6.62 -7.90
CA LYS A 461 13.10 -6.14 -9.20
C LYS A 461 14.63 -6.14 -9.33
N TYR A 462 15.36 -5.73 -8.29
CA TYR A 462 16.82 -5.76 -8.27
C TYR A 462 17.34 -7.19 -8.31
N THR A 463 16.80 -8.08 -7.47
CA THR A 463 17.12 -9.51 -7.49
C THR A 463 16.85 -10.11 -8.87
N TRP A 464 15.65 -9.91 -9.43
CA TRP A 464 15.29 -10.42 -10.75
C TRP A 464 16.29 -9.98 -11.83
N TYR A 465 16.61 -8.68 -11.88
CA TYR A 465 17.60 -8.15 -12.82
C TYR A 465 18.97 -8.81 -12.63
N ASP A 466 19.45 -8.93 -11.39
CA ASP A 466 20.73 -9.58 -11.06
C ASP A 466 20.79 -11.05 -11.51
N LEU A 467 19.65 -11.72 -11.60
CA LEU A 467 19.57 -13.06 -12.16
C LEU A 467 19.63 -13.02 -13.69
N HIS A 468 18.61 -12.44 -14.32
CA HIS A 468 18.34 -12.69 -15.73
C HIS A 468 19.24 -11.92 -16.71
N HIS A 469 19.93 -10.87 -16.27
CA HIS A 469 20.69 -10.00 -17.20
C HIS A 469 21.83 -10.73 -17.93
N ASN A 470 22.36 -11.80 -17.32
CA ASN A 470 23.42 -12.63 -17.89
C ASN A 470 22.95 -14.02 -18.36
N TRP A 471 21.64 -14.30 -18.31
CA TRP A 471 21.14 -15.62 -18.72
C TRP A 471 21.22 -15.80 -20.24
N THR A 472 21.78 -16.93 -20.66
CA THR A 472 21.73 -17.39 -22.05
C THR A 472 20.30 -17.76 -22.46
N GLU A 473 20.04 -17.91 -23.76
CA GLU A 473 18.73 -18.34 -24.25
C GLU A 473 18.34 -19.72 -23.70
N VAL A 474 19.30 -20.64 -23.56
CA VAL A 474 19.07 -21.96 -22.96
C VAL A 474 18.62 -21.83 -21.51
N GLN A 475 19.29 -21.00 -20.71
CA GLN A 475 18.92 -20.73 -19.31
C GLN A 475 17.55 -20.05 -19.20
N GLN A 476 17.23 -19.13 -20.11
CA GLN A 476 15.92 -18.48 -20.16
C GLN A 476 14.81 -19.49 -20.48
N ASN A 477 15.05 -20.40 -21.42
CA ASN A 477 14.09 -21.42 -21.83
C ASN A 477 13.85 -22.46 -20.72
N ILE A 478 14.89 -22.99 -20.09
CA ILE A 478 14.73 -23.97 -19.00
C ILE A 478 14.03 -23.34 -17.79
N PHE A 479 14.35 -22.10 -17.42
CA PHE A 479 13.63 -21.39 -16.37
C PHE A 479 12.16 -21.19 -16.73
N THR A 480 11.86 -20.87 -17.99
CA THR A 480 10.49 -20.66 -18.48
C THR A 480 9.65 -21.94 -18.33
N VAL A 481 10.20 -23.09 -18.73
CA VAL A 481 9.51 -24.39 -18.60
C VAL A 481 9.29 -24.74 -17.13
N ARG A 482 10.32 -24.61 -16.29
CA ARG A 482 10.25 -24.88 -14.84
C ARG A 482 9.22 -23.97 -14.15
N LEU A 483 9.26 -22.66 -14.41
CA LEU A 483 8.32 -21.70 -13.84
C LEU A 483 6.87 -21.97 -14.28
N GLN A 484 6.65 -22.41 -15.52
CA GLN A 484 5.31 -22.78 -16.01
C GLN A 484 4.74 -24.02 -15.31
N ALA A 485 5.61 -24.91 -14.81
CA ALA A 485 5.26 -26.12 -14.08
C ALA A 485 5.02 -25.90 -12.57
N THR A 486 5.04 -24.64 -12.09
CA THR A 486 4.74 -24.33 -10.69
C THR A 486 3.33 -24.80 -10.32
N ASP A 487 3.18 -25.54 -9.22
CA ASP A 487 1.87 -25.80 -8.63
C ASP A 487 1.35 -24.52 -7.95
N LEU A 488 0.20 -24.01 -8.40
CA LEU A 488 -0.38 -22.77 -7.89
C LEU A 488 -1.42 -23.01 -6.79
N ASP A 489 -1.78 -24.27 -6.49
CA ASP A 489 -2.72 -24.58 -5.42
C ASP A 489 -2.20 -24.04 -4.07
N GLY A 490 -3.09 -23.46 -3.28
CA GLY A 490 -2.71 -22.77 -2.04
C GLY A 490 -1.97 -21.44 -2.25
N LEU A 491 -1.68 -20.99 -3.47
CA LEU A 491 -1.18 -19.64 -3.77
C LEU A 491 -2.31 -18.76 -4.29
N ARG A 492 -2.55 -17.61 -3.66
CA ARG A 492 -3.51 -16.59 -4.15
C ARG A 492 -2.89 -15.72 -5.25
N VAL A 493 -2.38 -16.36 -6.31
CA VAL A 493 -1.71 -15.70 -7.45
C VAL A 493 -2.45 -16.00 -8.76
N PRO A 494 -2.40 -15.10 -9.76
CA PRO A 494 -2.97 -15.39 -11.07
C PRO A 494 -2.20 -16.52 -11.78
N PRO A 495 -2.80 -17.17 -12.79
CA PRO A 495 -2.10 -18.16 -13.60
C PRO A 495 -0.77 -17.61 -14.14
N VAL A 496 0.29 -18.41 -13.97
CA VAL A 496 1.64 -18.06 -14.42
C VAL A 496 1.69 -18.11 -15.94
N ARG A 497 2.09 -16.99 -16.55
CA ARG A 497 2.40 -16.90 -17.98
C ARG A 497 3.92 -16.80 -18.13
N ALA A 498 4.63 -17.90 -17.92
CA ALA A 498 6.09 -17.88 -17.78
C ALA A 498 6.78 -17.34 -19.04
N ALA A 499 6.36 -17.77 -20.23
CA ALA A 499 6.91 -17.29 -21.50
C ALA A 499 6.75 -15.77 -21.67
N TYR A 500 5.57 -15.24 -21.31
CA TYR A 500 5.33 -13.79 -21.30
C TYR A 500 6.27 -13.08 -20.31
N MET A 501 6.39 -13.61 -19.09
CA MET A 501 7.26 -13.02 -18.06
C MET A 501 8.73 -13.00 -18.51
N MET A 502 9.21 -14.05 -19.19
CA MET A 502 10.57 -14.10 -19.72
C MET A 502 10.77 -13.17 -20.93
N GLN A 503 9.80 -13.15 -21.86
CA GLN A 503 9.81 -12.25 -23.03
C GLN A 503 9.86 -10.78 -22.59
N TYR A 504 9.08 -10.41 -21.57
CA TYR A 504 9.01 -9.05 -21.03
C TYR A 504 9.74 -8.90 -19.71
N ARG A 505 10.85 -9.65 -19.50
CA ARG A 505 11.62 -9.69 -18.24
C ARG A 505 12.03 -8.32 -17.68
N ASN A 506 12.24 -7.32 -18.54
CA ASN A 506 12.59 -5.96 -18.13
C ASN A 506 11.37 -5.08 -17.75
N GLY A 507 10.15 -5.51 -18.06
CA GLY A 507 8.90 -4.76 -17.93
C GLY A 507 7.89 -5.41 -17.00
N LEU A 508 8.34 -6.23 -16.04
CA LEU A 508 7.47 -6.85 -15.05
C LEU A 508 6.89 -5.82 -14.07
N ILE A 509 5.70 -6.12 -13.55
CA ILE A 509 4.96 -5.27 -12.62
C ILE A 509 4.75 -5.99 -11.28
N GLY A 510 4.21 -5.30 -10.27
CA GLY A 510 4.07 -5.81 -8.89
C GLY A 510 3.52 -7.24 -8.79
N LYS A 511 2.43 -7.57 -9.49
CA LYS A 511 1.84 -8.92 -9.46
C LYS A 511 2.79 -10.03 -9.96
N HIS A 512 3.64 -9.73 -10.93
CA HIS A 512 4.62 -10.68 -11.46
C HIS A 512 5.73 -10.92 -10.43
N PHE A 513 6.25 -9.85 -9.81
CA PHE A 513 7.24 -9.97 -8.75
C PHE A 513 6.67 -10.67 -7.50
N LYS A 514 5.42 -10.39 -7.12
CA LYS A 514 4.72 -11.09 -6.03
C LYS A 514 4.63 -12.59 -6.31
N THR A 515 4.45 -12.99 -7.56
CA THR A 515 4.48 -14.41 -7.97
C THR A 515 5.91 -14.97 -7.89
N LEU A 516 6.90 -14.27 -8.46
CA LEU A 516 8.30 -14.71 -8.47
C LEU A 516 8.88 -14.90 -7.06
N ILE A 517 8.62 -13.98 -6.12
CA ILE A 517 9.11 -14.12 -4.73
C ILE A 517 8.62 -15.44 -4.11
N GLN A 518 7.38 -15.84 -4.40
CA GLN A 518 6.77 -17.04 -3.85
C GLN A 518 7.25 -18.34 -4.52
N THR A 519 7.76 -18.29 -5.75
CA THR A 519 7.92 -19.51 -6.58
C THR A 519 9.26 -19.67 -7.27
N MET A 520 10.02 -18.59 -7.52
CA MET A 520 11.19 -18.69 -8.41
C MET A 520 12.33 -19.52 -7.82
N ILE A 521 12.44 -19.62 -6.49
CA ILE A 521 13.51 -20.36 -5.82
C ILE A 521 13.56 -21.83 -6.25
N PHE A 522 12.40 -22.43 -6.54
CA PHE A 522 12.29 -23.83 -6.96
C PHE A 522 12.81 -24.07 -8.37
N HIS A 523 13.04 -23.02 -9.16
CA HIS A 523 13.25 -23.11 -10.61
C HIS A 523 14.62 -22.65 -11.08
N ILE A 524 15.44 -22.11 -10.17
CA ILE A 524 16.75 -21.51 -10.48
C ILE A 524 17.96 -22.35 -10.06
N TYR A 525 17.74 -23.51 -9.44
CA TYR A 525 18.82 -24.48 -9.23
C TYR A 525 19.52 -24.77 -10.56
N ASP A 526 20.83 -25.01 -10.56
CA ASP A 526 21.71 -25.18 -11.75
C ASP A 526 21.82 -24.00 -12.74
N ILE A 527 21.05 -22.93 -12.57
CA ILE A 527 21.09 -21.74 -13.44
C ILE A 527 21.94 -20.61 -12.83
N VAL A 528 21.91 -20.47 -11.50
CA VAL A 528 22.45 -19.30 -10.78
C VAL A 528 23.59 -19.69 -9.84
N THR A 529 24.39 -18.70 -9.42
CA THR A 529 25.46 -18.90 -8.42
C THR A 529 24.92 -19.12 -7.01
N ALA A 530 25.74 -19.62 -6.09
CA ALA A 530 25.36 -19.80 -4.69
C ALA A 530 24.89 -18.50 -4.02
N ASN A 531 25.57 -17.37 -4.29
CA ASN A 531 25.19 -16.06 -3.73
C ASN A 531 23.85 -15.58 -4.32
N GLN A 532 23.61 -15.78 -5.62
CA GLN A 532 22.33 -15.47 -6.25
C GLN A 532 21.20 -16.33 -5.69
N PHE A 533 21.44 -17.63 -5.46
CA PHE A 533 20.47 -18.52 -4.83
C PHE A 533 20.15 -18.08 -3.40
N ALA A 534 21.16 -17.72 -2.60
CA ALA A 534 20.99 -17.20 -1.25
C ALA A 534 20.18 -15.89 -1.23
N LEU A 535 20.41 -14.98 -2.20
CA LEU A 535 19.63 -13.75 -2.34
C LEU A 535 18.15 -14.04 -2.62
N VAL A 536 17.84 -14.96 -3.53
CA VAL A 536 16.45 -15.33 -3.84
C VAL A 536 15.79 -16.00 -2.64
N ARG A 537 16.52 -16.85 -1.91
CA ARG A 537 16.02 -17.46 -0.68
C ARG A 537 15.70 -16.40 0.37
N ALA A 538 16.64 -15.50 0.70
CA ALA A 538 16.42 -14.45 1.70
C ALA A 538 15.22 -13.55 1.33
N LEU A 539 15.06 -13.21 0.05
CA LEU A 539 13.92 -12.44 -0.43
C LEU A 539 12.59 -13.21 -0.26
N GLY A 540 12.60 -14.50 -0.56
CA GLY A 540 11.45 -15.39 -0.40
C GLY A 540 11.07 -15.64 1.06
N GLU A 541 12.04 -15.72 1.97
CA GLU A 541 11.82 -15.87 3.41
C GLU A 541 11.24 -14.58 4.02
N LEU A 542 11.72 -13.41 3.60
CA LEU A 542 11.22 -12.10 4.04
C LEU A 542 9.78 -11.83 3.55
N GLY A 543 9.48 -12.18 2.30
CA GLY A 543 8.22 -11.86 1.63
C GLY A 543 6.97 -12.15 2.48
N PRO A 544 6.68 -13.40 2.88
CA PRO A 544 5.50 -13.75 3.66
C PRO A 544 5.35 -12.97 4.97
N MET A 545 6.46 -12.66 5.65
CA MET A 545 6.43 -11.94 6.92
C MET A 545 5.87 -10.53 6.73
N LEU A 546 6.30 -9.84 5.67
CA LEU A 546 5.82 -8.49 5.34
C LEU A 546 4.34 -8.44 4.94
N TRP A 547 3.76 -9.57 4.50
CA TRP A 547 2.36 -9.68 4.09
C TRP A 547 1.44 -10.34 5.14
N LEU A 548 1.93 -10.58 6.36
CA LEU A 548 1.07 -11.08 7.43
C LEU A 548 -0.01 -10.04 7.78
N PRO A 549 -1.30 -10.42 7.81
CA PRO A 549 -2.39 -9.51 8.19
C PRO A 549 -2.59 -9.41 9.72
N VAL A 550 -1.94 -10.29 10.47
CA VAL A 550 -2.08 -10.46 11.91
C VAL A 550 -0.70 -10.80 12.50
N ILE A 551 -0.35 -10.16 13.60
CA ILE A 551 0.86 -10.38 14.39
C ILE A 551 0.43 -10.85 15.78
N ASP A 552 0.84 -12.06 16.18
CA ASP A 552 0.46 -12.61 17.48
C ASP A 552 1.29 -12.06 18.63
N ASP A 553 2.61 -11.98 18.43
CA ASP A 553 3.56 -11.40 19.36
C ASP A 553 4.41 -10.38 18.61
N MET A 554 4.32 -9.11 19.03
CA MET A 554 4.99 -8.00 18.34
C MET A 554 6.52 -8.10 18.47
N ASP A 555 7.04 -8.44 19.64
CA ASP A 555 8.49 -8.43 19.87
C ASP A 555 9.17 -9.60 19.17
N GLU A 556 8.59 -10.80 19.25
CA GLU A 556 9.08 -11.96 18.49
C GLU A 556 9.01 -11.71 16.98
N TYR A 557 7.90 -11.14 16.50
CA TYR A 557 7.74 -10.80 15.09
C TYR A 557 8.83 -9.81 14.63
N LEU A 558 9.11 -8.77 15.40
CA LEU A 558 10.11 -7.75 15.03
C LEU A 558 11.54 -8.30 15.07
N ILE A 559 11.88 -9.18 16.03
CA ILE A 559 13.16 -9.90 16.05
C ILE A 559 13.32 -10.75 14.79
N ASN A 560 12.30 -11.55 14.46
CA ASN A 560 12.31 -12.41 13.28
C ASN A 560 12.37 -11.58 11.98
N LEU A 561 11.64 -10.47 11.93
CA LEU A 561 11.65 -9.57 10.78
C LEU A 561 13.03 -8.93 10.58
N GLN A 562 13.69 -8.48 11.65
CA GLN A 562 15.04 -7.91 11.57
C GLN A 562 16.04 -8.92 11.02
N ILE A 563 16.03 -10.17 11.51
CA ILE A 563 16.91 -11.24 11.00
C ILE A 563 16.72 -11.45 9.49
N LEU A 564 15.48 -11.43 9.01
CA LEU A 564 15.18 -11.64 7.59
C LEU A 564 15.59 -10.45 6.71
N ILE A 565 15.44 -9.22 7.22
CA ILE A 565 15.93 -8.01 6.55
C ILE A 565 17.46 -8.05 6.46
N ASP A 566 18.11 -8.36 7.58
CA ASP A 566 19.56 -8.51 7.67
C ASP A 566 20.09 -9.54 6.68
N ASN A 567 19.47 -10.72 6.62
CA ASN A 567 19.81 -11.76 5.65
C ASN A 567 19.70 -11.28 4.20
N LEU A 568 18.64 -10.52 3.87
CA LEU A 568 18.44 -9.99 2.53
C LEU A 568 19.51 -8.96 2.16
N LEU A 569 19.82 -8.03 3.07
CA LEU A 569 20.83 -7.00 2.84
C LEU A 569 22.24 -7.61 2.73
N ASP A 570 22.58 -8.57 3.58
CA ASP A 570 23.87 -9.25 3.55
C ASP A 570 24.03 -10.13 2.29
N ALA A 571 22.92 -10.72 1.81
CA ALA A 571 22.91 -11.45 0.55
C ALA A 571 23.12 -10.52 -0.67
N PHE A 572 22.54 -9.32 -0.67
CA PHE A 572 22.85 -8.28 -1.67
C PHE A 572 24.32 -7.87 -1.60
N ALA A 573 24.85 -7.64 -0.40
CA ALA A 573 26.25 -7.27 -0.19
C ALA A 573 27.22 -8.35 -0.70
N SER A 574 26.82 -9.62 -0.62
CA SER A 574 27.59 -10.77 -1.13
C SER A 574 27.62 -10.85 -2.66
N ILE A 575 26.73 -10.14 -3.35
CA ILE A 575 26.70 -10.04 -4.81
C ILE A 575 27.38 -8.75 -5.28
N ASP A 576 27.03 -7.63 -4.66
CA ASP A 576 27.59 -6.31 -4.96
C ASP A 576 27.61 -5.44 -3.69
N PRO A 577 28.77 -5.32 -3.01
CA PRO A 577 28.91 -4.49 -1.82
C PRO A 577 28.58 -3.02 -2.06
N ALA A 578 28.75 -2.51 -3.29
CA ALA A 578 28.45 -1.10 -3.58
C ALA A 578 26.95 -0.80 -3.56
N LYS A 579 26.09 -1.83 -3.67
CA LYS A 579 24.67 -1.68 -3.98
C LYS A 579 23.92 -0.94 -2.88
N ILE A 580 24.23 -1.20 -1.61
CA ILE A 580 23.61 -0.53 -0.46
C ILE A 580 23.86 0.99 -0.47
N LEU A 581 25.02 1.42 -0.99
CA LEU A 581 25.40 2.85 -1.06
C LEU A 581 24.68 3.60 -2.18
N ILE A 582 24.14 2.90 -3.19
CA ILE A 582 23.55 3.50 -4.39
C ILE A 582 22.05 3.21 -4.57
N LYS A 583 21.50 2.19 -3.88
CA LYS A 583 20.09 1.79 -3.97
C LYS A 583 19.36 2.13 -2.68
N LEU A 584 18.72 3.31 -2.67
CA LEU A 584 17.94 3.83 -1.54
C LEU A 584 17.02 2.79 -0.88
N LYS A 585 16.27 2.03 -1.70
CA LYS A 585 15.28 1.08 -1.21
C LYS A 585 15.87 0.01 -0.29
N LEU A 586 17.15 -0.35 -0.45
CA LEU A 586 17.83 -1.30 0.41
C LEU A 586 17.96 -0.76 1.84
N HIS A 587 18.42 0.49 1.99
CA HIS A 587 18.51 1.11 3.32
C HIS A 587 17.13 1.45 3.90
N VAL A 588 16.21 1.98 3.08
CA VAL A 588 14.86 2.35 3.55
C VAL A 588 14.11 1.17 4.17
N LEU A 589 14.39 -0.07 3.72
CA LEU A 589 13.80 -1.28 4.28
C LEU A 589 13.99 -1.40 5.80
N LEU A 590 15.13 -0.97 6.35
CA LEU A 590 15.40 -1.05 7.79
C LEU A 590 14.36 -0.29 8.63
N HIS A 591 13.75 0.74 8.06
CA HIS A 591 12.73 1.51 8.76
C HIS A 591 11.36 0.82 8.83
N ILE A 592 11.16 -0.35 8.20
CA ILE A 592 9.90 -1.09 8.33
C ILE A 592 9.71 -1.70 9.72
N VAL A 593 10.79 -1.99 10.44
CA VAL A 593 10.76 -2.54 11.80
C VAL A 593 10.15 -1.52 12.77
N PRO A 594 10.65 -0.27 12.88
CA PRO A 594 9.98 0.74 13.68
C PRO A 594 8.58 1.09 13.15
N ASP A 595 8.33 1.03 11.83
CA ASP A 595 6.97 1.25 11.31
C ASP A 595 5.99 0.20 11.81
N VAL A 596 6.34 -1.09 11.78
CA VAL A 596 5.47 -2.15 12.26
C VAL A 596 5.27 -2.06 13.78
N ARG A 597 6.31 -1.73 14.55
CA ARG A 597 6.17 -1.47 15.98
C ARG A 597 5.15 -0.37 16.26
N ARG A 598 5.10 0.65 15.40
CA ARG A 598 4.26 1.84 15.57
C ARG A 598 2.86 1.70 14.97
N ARG A 599 2.70 0.90 13.91
CA ARG A 599 1.50 0.86 13.03
C ARG A 599 0.85 -0.52 12.91
N GLY A 600 1.51 -1.56 13.41
CA GLY A 600 1.05 -2.93 13.26
C GLY A 600 1.43 -3.51 11.89
N PRO A 601 0.68 -4.49 11.39
CA PRO A 601 1.08 -5.27 10.21
C PRO A 601 1.36 -4.42 8.96
N GLY A 602 2.44 -4.73 8.24
CA GLY A 602 2.91 -3.96 7.07
C GLY A 602 1.89 -3.81 5.94
N VAL A 603 0.96 -4.76 5.82
CA VAL A 603 -0.14 -4.71 4.84
C VAL A 603 -1.15 -3.58 5.08
N ARG A 604 -1.16 -2.95 6.27
CA ARG A 604 -2.11 -1.89 6.62
C ARG A 604 -1.80 -0.56 5.96
N PHE A 605 -0.55 -0.35 5.56
CA PHE A 605 -0.10 0.86 4.87
C PHE A 605 0.47 0.56 3.48
N SER A 606 0.00 -0.52 2.83
CA SER A 606 0.33 -0.79 1.43
C SER A 606 -0.59 -0.02 0.47
N THR A 607 -0.06 0.37 -0.69
CA THR A 607 -0.78 1.18 -1.68
C THR A 607 -1.41 0.39 -2.83
N GLU A 608 -1.44 -0.95 -2.73
CA GLU A 608 -1.96 -1.83 -3.80
C GLU A 608 -3.42 -1.49 -4.19
N VAL A 609 -4.28 -1.12 -3.22
CA VAL A 609 -5.68 -0.75 -3.48
C VAL A 609 -5.82 0.60 -4.20
N PHE A 610 -5.02 1.60 -3.81
CA PHE A 610 -4.99 2.92 -4.45
C PHE A 610 -4.51 2.82 -5.91
N GLU A 611 -3.49 2.00 -6.15
CA GLU A 611 -2.98 1.69 -7.48
C GLU A 611 -3.99 0.93 -8.35
N CYS A 612 -4.76 0.03 -7.76
CA CYS A 612 -5.87 -0.62 -8.45
C CYS A 612 -6.95 0.39 -8.85
N PHE A 613 -7.23 1.36 -7.96
CA PHE A 613 -8.21 2.42 -8.16
C PHE A 613 -7.85 3.39 -9.28
N ASN A 614 -6.55 3.53 -9.62
CA ASN A 614 -6.10 4.29 -10.80
C ASN A 614 -6.77 3.82 -12.12
N ALA A 615 -7.27 2.58 -12.19
CA ALA A 615 -8.05 2.10 -13.34
C ALA A 615 -9.42 2.79 -13.47
N ILE A 616 -10.09 3.10 -12.35
CA ILE A 616 -11.36 3.83 -12.32
C ILE A 616 -11.11 5.29 -12.73
N PHE A 617 -10.06 5.91 -12.18
CA PHE A 617 -9.64 7.24 -12.62
C PHE A 617 -9.38 7.30 -14.14
N ARG A 618 -8.68 6.31 -14.70
CA ARG A 618 -8.42 6.26 -16.15
C ARG A 618 -9.71 6.23 -16.97
N LEU A 619 -10.73 5.49 -16.55
CA LEU A 619 -12.05 5.53 -17.19
C LEU A 619 -12.69 6.92 -17.04
N CYS A 620 -12.55 7.56 -15.87
CA CYS A 620 -13.00 8.94 -15.60
C CYS A 620 -12.33 9.98 -16.51
N SER A 621 -11.05 9.81 -16.82
CA SER A 621 -10.32 10.70 -17.70
C SER A 621 -10.64 10.44 -19.18
N VAL A 622 -10.47 9.20 -19.67
CA VAL A 622 -10.65 8.83 -21.09
C VAL A 622 -12.03 9.21 -21.64
N LEU A 623 -13.10 8.99 -20.87
CA LEU A 623 -14.48 9.26 -21.29
C LEU A 623 -14.97 10.68 -20.90
N SER A 624 -14.07 11.59 -20.49
CA SER A 624 -14.37 13.01 -20.32
C SER A 624 -14.31 13.77 -21.65
N ASN A 625 -14.70 15.05 -21.66
CA ASN A 625 -14.53 15.92 -22.83
C ASN A 625 -13.12 16.53 -22.93
N HIS A 626 -12.25 16.29 -21.93
CA HIS A 626 -10.88 16.79 -21.79
C HIS A 626 -10.71 18.32 -21.76
N GLN A 627 -11.78 19.11 -21.63
CA GLN A 627 -11.71 20.58 -21.57
C GLN A 627 -11.32 21.10 -20.19
N ALA A 628 -11.83 20.48 -19.13
CA ALA A 628 -11.46 20.80 -17.76
C ALA A 628 -11.24 19.51 -16.97
N PRO A 629 -10.13 18.77 -17.23
CA PRO A 629 -9.95 17.41 -16.73
C PRO A 629 -10.09 17.29 -15.20
N SER A 630 -9.49 18.22 -14.45
CA SER A 630 -9.59 18.23 -12.98
C SER A 630 -11.04 18.35 -12.50
N ARG A 631 -11.78 19.33 -13.01
CA ARG A 631 -13.20 19.58 -12.69
C ARG A 631 -14.08 18.39 -13.04
N ASP A 632 -13.98 17.93 -14.28
CA ASP A 632 -14.92 16.95 -14.83
C ASP A 632 -14.70 15.57 -14.18
N ILE A 633 -13.46 15.23 -13.83
CA ILE A 633 -13.13 14.02 -13.08
C ILE A 633 -13.62 14.12 -11.63
N ALA A 634 -13.35 15.23 -10.94
CA ALA A 634 -13.81 15.45 -9.56
C ALA A 634 -15.34 15.34 -9.45
N ALA A 635 -16.06 16.02 -10.35
CA ALA A 635 -17.53 15.95 -10.42
C ALA A 635 -18.03 14.53 -10.69
N LYS A 636 -17.35 13.76 -11.55
CA LYS A 636 -17.73 12.36 -11.80
C LYS A 636 -17.50 11.48 -10.58
N PHE A 637 -16.39 11.64 -9.87
CA PHE A 637 -16.16 10.91 -8.62
C PHE A 637 -17.18 11.26 -7.54
N ALA A 638 -17.61 12.52 -7.46
CA ALA A 638 -18.71 12.91 -6.59
C ALA A 638 -20.03 12.18 -6.95
N ASP A 639 -20.30 11.95 -8.23
CA ASP A 639 -21.45 11.13 -8.66
C ASP A 639 -21.29 9.64 -8.33
N LEU A 640 -20.08 9.09 -8.44
CA LEU A 640 -19.80 7.70 -8.04
C LEU A 640 -20.05 7.48 -6.54
N ASP A 641 -19.49 8.34 -5.68
CA ASP A 641 -19.67 8.24 -4.24
C ASP A 641 -21.12 8.54 -3.81
N ARG A 642 -21.81 9.45 -4.49
CA ARG A 642 -23.25 9.68 -4.31
C ARG A 642 -24.07 8.41 -4.52
N VAL A 643 -23.82 7.67 -5.61
CA VAL A 643 -24.55 6.43 -5.88
C VAL A 643 -24.22 5.36 -4.84
N LYS A 644 -22.95 5.23 -4.43
CA LYS A 644 -22.58 4.35 -3.30
C LYS A 644 -23.38 4.70 -2.03
N HIS A 645 -23.40 5.98 -1.65
CA HIS A 645 -24.08 6.48 -0.45
C HIS A 645 -25.59 6.20 -0.47
N ILE A 646 -26.26 6.54 -1.56
CA ILE A 646 -27.71 6.32 -1.74
C ILE A 646 -28.07 4.83 -1.66
N LEU A 647 -27.33 3.99 -2.39
CA LEU A 647 -27.64 2.55 -2.50
C LEU A 647 -27.39 1.79 -1.21
N SER A 648 -26.37 2.18 -0.44
CA SER A 648 -26.09 1.63 0.89
C SER A 648 -27.03 2.17 1.97
N GLY A 649 -27.93 3.09 1.62
CA GLY A 649 -28.92 3.63 2.52
C GLY A 649 -28.40 4.70 3.46
N GLY A 650 -27.32 5.38 3.07
CA GLY A 650 -26.72 6.44 3.84
C GLY A 650 -27.65 7.64 4.00
N TYR A 651 -27.49 8.33 5.13
CA TYR A 651 -28.27 9.50 5.52
C TYR A 651 -27.63 10.79 4.96
N TRP A 652 -28.46 11.79 4.65
CA TRP A 652 -28.02 13.15 4.32
C TRP A 652 -29.00 14.16 4.90
N LEU A 653 -28.56 15.40 5.06
CA LEU A 653 -29.38 16.47 5.59
C LEU A 653 -30.20 17.12 4.47
N GLU A 654 -31.52 17.17 4.63
CA GLU A 654 -32.46 17.84 3.74
C GLU A 654 -33.52 18.55 4.61
N ASP A 655 -33.70 19.86 4.41
CA ASP A 655 -34.64 20.69 5.19
C ASP A 655 -34.52 20.51 6.72
N SER A 656 -33.27 20.49 7.22
CA SER A 656 -32.91 20.25 8.64
C SER A 656 -33.30 18.88 9.21
N ALA A 657 -33.68 17.93 8.36
CA ALA A 657 -33.95 16.54 8.73
C ALA A 657 -32.93 15.60 8.10
N TRP A 658 -32.50 14.59 8.85
CA TRP A 658 -31.69 13.50 8.31
C TRP A 658 -32.59 12.52 7.58
N VAL A 659 -32.48 12.49 6.25
CA VAL A 659 -33.27 11.62 5.38
C VAL A 659 -32.39 10.60 4.69
N ARG A 660 -33.00 9.58 4.09
CA ARG A 660 -32.31 8.56 3.30
C ARG A 660 -33.20 8.04 2.18
N ALA A 661 -32.61 7.30 1.26
CA ALA A 661 -33.34 6.71 0.14
C ALA A 661 -34.43 5.72 0.59
N GLY A 662 -35.53 5.69 -0.18
CA GLY A 662 -36.64 4.76 0.04
C GLY A 662 -36.21 3.29 0.05
N LYS A 663 -37.04 2.43 0.68
CA LYS A 663 -36.72 1.00 0.89
C LYS A 663 -36.39 0.27 -0.42
N ASP A 664 -37.07 0.59 -1.51
CA ASP A 664 -36.87 -0.07 -2.81
C ASP A 664 -35.49 0.20 -3.43
N VAL A 665 -34.98 1.42 -3.31
CA VAL A 665 -33.65 1.78 -3.81
C VAL A 665 -32.58 1.03 -3.02
N ARG A 666 -32.69 1.01 -1.69
CA ARG A 666 -31.73 0.33 -0.80
C ARG A 666 -31.71 -1.20 -0.99
N ARG A 667 -32.86 -1.78 -1.33
CA ARG A 667 -32.99 -3.22 -1.62
C ARG A 667 -32.13 -3.66 -2.82
N ILE A 668 -31.83 -2.75 -3.76
CA ILE A 668 -30.99 -3.06 -4.93
C ILE A 668 -29.62 -3.55 -4.48
N LEU A 669 -28.93 -2.81 -3.59
CA LEU A 669 -27.59 -3.18 -3.15
C LEU A 669 -27.60 -4.50 -2.37
N ARG A 670 -28.57 -4.68 -1.47
CA ARG A 670 -28.68 -5.88 -0.62
C ARG A 670 -28.94 -7.16 -1.41
N ASN A 671 -29.79 -7.09 -2.43
CA ASN A 671 -30.26 -8.27 -3.15
C ASN A 671 -29.49 -8.56 -4.44
N THR A 672 -28.55 -7.69 -4.84
CA THR A 672 -27.91 -7.76 -6.16
C THR A 672 -26.37 -7.83 -6.04
N PRO A 673 -25.78 -9.02 -5.80
CA PRO A 673 -24.34 -9.17 -5.64
C PRO A 673 -23.50 -8.66 -6.81
N ILE A 674 -24.04 -8.66 -8.03
CA ILE A 674 -23.34 -8.10 -9.20
C ILE A 674 -23.13 -6.59 -9.08
N ILE A 675 -24.09 -5.85 -8.51
CA ILE A 675 -23.94 -4.41 -8.27
C ILE A 675 -22.93 -4.14 -7.16
N GLN A 676 -22.95 -4.91 -6.07
CA GLN A 676 -21.95 -4.79 -5.00
C GLN A 676 -20.52 -4.92 -5.56
N ARG A 677 -20.27 -5.97 -6.35
CA ARG A 677 -18.97 -6.19 -7.01
C ARG A 677 -18.57 -5.03 -7.93
N HIS A 678 -19.51 -4.49 -8.71
CA HIS A 678 -19.21 -3.35 -9.59
C HIS A 678 -18.94 -2.05 -8.85
N LEU A 679 -19.51 -1.86 -7.66
CA LEU A 679 -19.19 -0.74 -6.76
C LEU A 679 -17.87 -0.94 -6.01
N GLY A 680 -17.19 -2.07 -6.22
CA GLY A 680 -15.93 -2.40 -5.56
C GLY A 680 -16.10 -2.97 -4.15
N TRP A 681 -17.30 -3.44 -3.80
CA TRP A 681 -17.60 -4.06 -2.51
C TRP A 681 -17.79 -5.57 -2.67
N ALA A 682 -17.00 -6.36 -1.94
CA ALA A 682 -17.20 -7.78 -1.75
C ALA A 682 -17.80 -8.03 -0.34
N PRO A 683 -19.06 -8.49 -0.22
CA PRO A 683 -19.56 -8.94 1.06
C PRO A 683 -18.71 -10.13 1.55
N PRO A 684 -18.59 -10.34 2.87
CA PRO A 684 -17.98 -11.55 3.40
C PRO A 684 -18.66 -12.76 2.74
N PRO A 685 -17.88 -13.69 2.16
CA PRO A 685 -18.49 -14.87 1.57
C PRO A 685 -19.17 -15.67 2.68
N TYR A 686 -20.46 -15.98 2.52
CA TYR A 686 -21.17 -16.88 3.42
C TYR A 686 -20.64 -18.30 3.16
N TRP A 687 -19.74 -18.76 4.03
CA TRP A 687 -19.11 -20.09 3.95
C TRP A 687 -19.55 -20.94 5.14
N THR A 688 -19.91 -22.20 4.85
CA THR A 688 -20.12 -23.22 5.87
C THR A 688 -18.98 -24.24 5.75
N PRO A 689 -18.07 -24.32 6.74
CA PRO A 689 -16.97 -25.28 6.72
C PRO A 689 -17.42 -26.73 6.46
N GLY A 690 -16.66 -27.45 5.64
CA GLY A 690 -16.97 -28.81 5.21
C GLY A 690 -18.11 -28.97 4.21
N MET A 691 -18.74 -27.88 3.77
CA MET A 691 -19.80 -27.96 2.75
C MET A 691 -19.19 -28.22 1.36
N ILE A 692 -19.63 -29.30 0.71
CA ILE A 692 -19.18 -29.73 -0.61
C ILE A 692 -20.17 -29.26 -1.67
N LYS A 693 -19.67 -28.67 -2.76
CA LYS A 693 -20.48 -28.34 -3.93
C LYS A 693 -20.53 -29.49 -4.92
N ALA A 694 -21.74 -29.88 -5.30
CA ALA A 694 -21.97 -30.91 -6.30
C ALA A 694 -21.50 -30.50 -7.71
N VAL A 695 -21.12 -31.48 -8.52
CA VAL A 695 -20.93 -31.33 -9.97
C VAL A 695 -22.25 -30.90 -10.62
N ALA A 696 -22.20 -30.08 -11.67
CA ALA A 696 -23.42 -29.65 -12.38
C ALA A 696 -24.26 -30.86 -12.83
N GLN A 697 -25.59 -30.79 -12.68
CA GLN A 697 -26.52 -31.92 -12.96
C GLN A 697 -26.31 -32.59 -14.32
N LYS A 698 -26.05 -31.80 -15.38
CA LYS A 698 -25.75 -32.33 -16.74
C LYS A 698 -24.50 -33.21 -16.80
N LYS A 699 -23.51 -32.97 -15.93
CA LYS A 699 -22.29 -33.78 -15.81
C LYS A 699 -22.48 -34.94 -14.81
N GLN A 700 -23.29 -34.77 -13.76
CA GLN A 700 -23.62 -35.84 -12.81
C GLN A 700 -24.32 -37.04 -13.47
N ALA A 701 -25.17 -36.81 -14.47
CA ALA A 701 -25.85 -37.89 -15.20
C ALA A 701 -24.91 -38.84 -15.95
N LYS A 702 -23.63 -38.48 -16.12
CA LYS A 702 -22.59 -39.29 -16.76
C LYS A 702 -21.61 -39.95 -15.78
N LEU A 703 -21.75 -39.72 -14.46
CA LEU A 703 -20.87 -40.30 -13.44
C LEU A 703 -21.57 -41.46 -12.73
N GLU A 704 -20.88 -42.59 -12.64
CA GLU A 704 -21.31 -43.75 -11.84
C GLU A 704 -21.33 -43.40 -10.35
N ALA A 705 -22.30 -43.95 -9.62
CA ALA A 705 -22.35 -43.80 -8.17
C ALA A 705 -21.37 -44.78 -7.53
N LEU A 706 -20.47 -44.29 -6.68
CA LEU A 706 -19.57 -45.15 -5.92
C LEU A 706 -20.33 -45.76 -4.75
N THR A 707 -20.24 -47.08 -4.58
CA THR A 707 -20.74 -47.76 -3.37
C THR A 707 -19.82 -47.48 -2.18
N ALA A 708 -20.34 -47.52 -0.95
CA ALA A 708 -19.52 -47.31 0.25
C ALA A 708 -18.36 -48.32 0.35
N ALA A 709 -18.54 -49.54 -0.19
CA ALA A 709 -17.50 -50.56 -0.27
C ALA A 709 -16.38 -50.18 -1.27
N GLU A 710 -16.70 -49.64 -2.44
CA GLU A 710 -15.70 -49.16 -3.41
C GLU A 710 -14.94 -47.91 -2.93
N ALA A 711 -15.59 -47.07 -2.11
CA ALA A 711 -14.93 -45.96 -1.44
C ALA A 711 -13.94 -46.44 -0.35
N MET A 712 -14.21 -47.58 0.30
CA MET A 712 -13.32 -48.21 1.29
C MET A 712 -12.21 -49.08 0.67
N LEU A 713 -12.42 -49.64 -0.52
CA LEU A 713 -11.53 -50.63 -1.16
C LEU A 713 -10.26 -50.07 -1.81
N THR A 714 -9.98 -48.77 -1.73
CA THR A 714 -8.70 -48.19 -2.22
C THR A 714 -7.64 -48.02 -1.13
N GLY A 715 -7.51 -48.99 -0.21
CA GLY A 715 -6.39 -49.09 0.74
C GLY A 715 -6.28 -47.98 1.79
N ALA A 716 -7.39 -47.32 2.14
CA ALA A 716 -7.38 -46.18 3.06
C ALA A 716 -7.70 -46.58 4.51
N ILE A 717 -6.96 -46.04 5.48
CA ILE A 717 -7.22 -46.26 6.91
C ILE A 717 -8.32 -45.30 7.38
N ASN A 718 -9.33 -45.85 8.06
CA ASN A 718 -10.39 -45.07 8.68
C ASN A 718 -10.03 -44.76 10.14
N PRO A 719 -9.81 -43.49 10.55
CA PRO A 719 -9.73 -43.18 11.97
C PRO A 719 -11.06 -43.55 12.65
N ALA A 720 -11.00 -44.16 13.83
CA ALA A 720 -12.15 -44.79 14.50
C ALA A 720 -13.38 -43.88 14.75
N SER A 721 -13.27 -42.58 14.47
CA SER A 721 -14.32 -41.56 14.63
C SER A 721 -15.22 -41.35 13.40
N VAL A 722 -14.95 -41.95 12.23
CA VAL A 722 -15.82 -41.77 11.05
C VAL A 722 -16.74 -42.98 10.84
N VAL A 723 -18.01 -42.84 11.21
CA VAL A 723 -19.05 -43.85 10.95
C VAL A 723 -19.58 -43.67 9.53
N ILE A 724 -19.25 -44.60 8.64
CA ILE A 724 -19.70 -44.59 7.24
C ILE A 724 -20.77 -45.67 7.07
N SER A 725 -21.98 -45.26 6.68
CA SER A 725 -23.04 -46.22 6.37
C SER A 725 -22.71 -47.00 5.09
N PRO A 726 -22.73 -48.35 5.10
CA PRO A 726 -22.49 -49.17 3.92
C PRO A 726 -23.51 -48.96 2.79
N THR A 727 -24.69 -48.41 3.11
CA THR A 727 -25.81 -48.30 2.18
C THR A 727 -25.92 -46.94 1.51
N THR A 728 -25.11 -45.95 1.89
CA THR A 728 -25.18 -44.60 1.31
C THR A 728 -24.43 -44.56 -0.02
N PRO A 729 -25.09 -44.27 -1.16
CA PRO A 729 -24.40 -44.06 -2.42
C PRO A 729 -23.70 -42.69 -2.46
N TRP A 730 -22.50 -42.64 -3.05
CA TRP A 730 -21.67 -41.42 -3.13
C TRP A 730 -21.46 -40.94 -4.57
N THR A 731 -21.22 -39.63 -4.71
CA THR A 731 -20.89 -38.96 -5.98
C THR A 731 -19.72 -38.00 -5.79
N ASN A 732 -18.97 -37.71 -6.86
CA ASN A 732 -17.84 -36.79 -6.80
C ASN A 732 -18.30 -35.33 -6.59
N GLY A 733 -17.67 -34.65 -5.63
CA GLY A 733 -17.77 -33.21 -5.43
C GLY A 733 -16.79 -32.42 -6.31
N VAL A 734 -17.05 -31.13 -6.50
CA VAL A 734 -16.16 -30.23 -7.26
C VAL A 734 -15.17 -29.53 -6.34
N ASN A 735 -15.70 -28.95 -5.26
CA ASN A 735 -14.92 -28.19 -4.29
C ASN A 735 -15.56 -28.23 -2.91
N ILE A 736 -14.76 -27.84 -1.91
CA ILE A 736 -15.12 -27.89 -0.50
C ILE A 736 -14.60 -26.67 0.26
N ALA A 737 -15.35 -26.27 1.29
CA ALA A 737 -14.99 -25.25 2.26
C ALA A 737 -13.99 -25.73 3.32
N ALA A 738 -12.85 -25.07 3.44
CA ALA A 738 -12.02 -25.16 4.65
C ALA A 738 -12.57 -24.27 5.79
N VAL A 739 -12.14 -24.52 7.02
CA VAL A 739 -12.49 -23.72 8.21
C VAL A 739 -12.07 -22.26 8.06
N LEU A 740 -10.87 -21.98 7.52
CA LEU A 740 -10.41 -20.61 7.24
C LEU A 740 -10.99 -20.01 5.94
N GLY A 741 -11.99 -20.66 5.33
CA GLY A 741 -12.73 -20.15 4.17
C GLY A 741 -12.05 -20.40 2.81
N ASP A 742 -10.98 -21.19 2.78
CA ASP A 742 -10.37 -21.60 1.51
C ASP A 742 -11.27 -22.56 0.72
N CYS A 743 -11.26 -22.41 -0.60
CA CYS A 743 -11.93 -23.32 -1.51
C CYS A 743 -10.93 -24.41 -1.94
N CYS A 744 -11.11 -25.64 -1.46
CA CYS A 744 -10.23 -26.75 -1.79
C CYS A 744 -10.82 -27.58 -2.94
N THR A 745 -9.96 -28.14 -3.77
CA THR A 745 -10.30 -29.04 -4.88
C THR A 745 -9.52 -30.35 -4.77
N VAL A 746 -9.83 -31.33 -5.61
CA VAL A 746 -8.96 -32.50 -5.77
C VAL A 746 -7.57 -32.03 -6.22
N GLY A 747 -6.52 -32.56 -5.59
CA GLY A 747 -5.13 -32.15 -5.75
C GLY A 747 -4.66 -31.13 -4.71
N SER A 748 -5.57 -30.48 -3.97
CA SER A 748 -5.19 -29.43 -3.03
C SER A 748 -4.44 -29.97 -1.81
N TRP A 749 -3.43 -29.22 -1.38
CA TRP A 749 -2.67 -29.49 -0.17
C TRP A 749 -3.31 -28.78 1.02
N ALA A 750 -3.54 -29.51 2.11
CA ALA A 750 -4.25 -28.96 3.26
C ALA A 750 -3.79 -29.53 4.60
N ILE A 751 -4.05 -28.76 5.63
CA ILE A 751 -3.97 -29.19 7.03
C ILE A 751 -5.35 -29.68 7.45
N PHE A 752 -5.41 -30.86 8.06
CA PHE A 752 -6.63 -31.46 8.59
C PHE A 752 -6.50 -31.62 10.10
N ARG A 753 -7.63 -31.54 10.81
CA ARG A 753 -7.70 -31.82 12.25
C ARG A 753 -8.81 -32.82 12.54
N VAL A 754 -8.47 -33.88 13.29
CA VAL A 754 -9.38 -34.96 13.70
C VAL A 754 -9.05 -35.34 15.14
N ASN A 755 -10.02 -35.23 16.06
CA ASN A 755 -9.85 -35.57 17.48
C ASN A 755 -8.58 -34.96 18.11
N GLU A 756 -8.36 -33.66 17.92
CA GLU A 756 -7.16 -32.88 18.32
C GLU A 756 -5.84 -33.23 17.61
N LEU A 757 -5.75 -34.36 16.90
CA LEU A 757 -4.60 -34.67 16.07
C LEU A 757 -4.68 -33.91 14.76
N ALA A 758 -3.56 -33.32 14.37
CA ALA A 758 -3.47 -32.64 13.11
C ALA A 758 -2.54 -33.35 12.14
N MET A 759 -2.89 -33.30 10.87
CA MET A 759 -2.20 -34.01 9.81
C MET A 759 -2.07 -33.18 8.56
N VAL A 760 -1.06 -33.50 7.77
CA VAL A 760 -0.81 -32.92 6.46
C VAL A 760 -1.21 -33.92 5.38
N GLY A 761 -1.85 -33.45 4.33
CA GLY A 761 -2.17 -34.33 3.22
C GLY A 761 -2.62 -33.63 1.94
N ARG A 762 -2.75 -34.42 0.89
CA ARG A 762 -3.21 -34.00 -0.43
C ARG A 762 -4.55 -34.64 -0.74
N ILE A 763 -5.56 -33.83 -1.10
CA ILE A 763 -6.91 -34.33 -1.38
C ILE A 763 -6.88 -35.14 -2.68
N SER A 764 -7.24 -36.42 -2.61
CA SER A 764 -7.32 -37.31 -3.78
C SER A 764 -8.76 -37.46 -4.31
N LYS A 765 -9.77 -37.44 -3.43
CA LYS A 765 -11.19 -37.46 -3.79
C LYS A 765 -12.03 -36.64 -2.82
N ILE A 766 -13.10 -36.04 -3.36
CA ILE A 766 -14.14 -35.33 -2.60
C ILE A 766 -15.47 -36.06 -2.86
N LEU A 767 -16.10 -36.58 -1.82
CA LEU A 767 -17.29 -37.43 -1.92
C LEU A 767 -18.50 -36.79 -1.24
N LEU A 768 -19.61 -36.73 -1.97
CA LEU A 768 -20.89 -36.18 -1.53
C LEU A 768 -21.97 -37.27 -1.56
N PRO A 769 -22.88 -37.35 -0.57
CA PRO A 769 -24.03 -38.24 -0.63
C PRO A 769 -24.87 -38.00 -1.91
N LYS A 770 -25.24 -39.07 -2.61
CA LYS A 770 -25.99 -39.00 -3.87
C LYS A 770 -27.35 -38.33 -3.66
N GLY A 771 -27.73 -37.46 -4.59
CA GLY A 771 -29.00 -36.70 -4.54
C GLY A 771 -28.90 -35.34 -3.85
N SER A 772 -27.81 -35.08 -3.11
CA SER A 772 -27.56 -33.76 -2.51
C SER A 772 -27.02 -32.77 -3.53
N LYS A 773 -27.46 -31.50 -3.44
CA LYS A 773 -26.85 -30.38 -4.20
C LYS A 773 -25.67 -29.75 -3.46
N SER A 774 -25.73 -29.79 -2.13
CA SER A 774 -24.71 -29.29 -1.21
C SER A 774 -24.90 -29.97 0.15
N ALA A 775 -23.85 -30.59 0.69
CA ALA A 775 -23.88 -31.29 1.98
C ALA A 775 -22.47 -31.46 2.53
N GLN A 776 -22.37 -31.81 3.82
CA GLN A 776 -21.15 -32.44 4.33
C GLN A 776 -21.00 -33.84 3.73
N GLY A 777 -19.77 -34.34 3.70
CA GLY A 777 -19.44 -35.61 3.07
C GLY A 777 -18.09 -36.14 3.53
N LEU A 778 -17.40 -36.85 2.65
CA LEU A 778 -16.14 -37.53 2.95
C LEU A 778 -15.02 -37.07 2.01
N LEU A 779 -13.79 -37.17 2.50
CA LEU A 779 -12.57 -36.88 1.77
C LEU A 779 -11.70 -38.13 1.77
N VAL A 780 -11.08 -38.43 0.64
CA VAL A 780 -9.96 -39.37 0.58
C VAL A 780 -8.68 -38.55 0.43
N VAL A 781 -7.78 -38.67 1.38
CA VAL A 781 -6.58 -37.84 1.49
C VAL A 781 -5.34 -38.73 1.44
N SER A 782 -4.36 -38.38 0.62
CA SER A 782 -3.04 -38.97 0.70
C SER A 782 -2.28 -38.33 1.86
N LYS A 783 -1.85 -39.12 2.84
CA LYS A 783 -1.20 -38.62 4.06
C LYS A 783 0.30 -38.42 3.84
N PHE A 784 0.84 -37.33 4.37
CA PHE A 784 2.26 -37.01 4.34
C PHE A 784 2.76 -36.64 5.74
N ASP A 785 3.98 -37.03 6.04
CA ASP A 785 4.69 -36.63 7.25
C ASP A 785 5.62 -35.45 6.98
N VAL A 786 5.70 -34.54 7.94
CA VAL A 786 6.64 -33.41 7.90
C VAL A 786 7.98 -33.89 8.42
N GLY A 787 9.01 -33.83 7.58
CA GLY A 787 10.37 -34.23 7.96
C GLY A 787 10.93 -33.40 9.12
N GLU A 788 11.76 -34.02 9.95
CA GLU A 788 12.36 -33.39 11.14
C GLU A 788 13.40 -32.30 10.81
N ALA A 789 13.96 -32.34 9.60
CA ALA A 789 14.98 -31.41 9.14
C ALA A 789 14.49 -30.58 7.95
N LEU A 790 14.98 -29.34 7.87
CA LEU A 790 14.78 -28.48 6.72
C LEU A 790 15.53 -29.02 5.50
N HIS A 791 14.96 -28.79 4.31
CA HIS A 791 15.63 -29.09 3.05
C HIS A 791 16.98 -28.35 2.95
N PRO A 792 18.10 -29.02 2.62
CA PRO A 792 19.46 -28.46 2.72
C PRO A 792 19.71 -27.22 1.85
N HIS A 793 19.02 -27.09 0.71
CA HIS A 793 19.13 -25.92 -0.16
C HIS A 793 18.04 -24.85 0.09
N TYR A 794 16.77 -25.26 0.07
CA TYR A 794 15.62 -24.35 0.17
C TYR A 794 15.36 -23.84 1.60
N HIS A 795 15.88 -24.51 2.63
CA HIS A 795 15.59 -24.22 4.05
C HIS A 795 14.09 -24.23 4.37
N MET A 796 13.36 -25.19 3.78
CA MET A 796 11.93 -25.37 3.97
C MET A 796 11.61 -26.79 4.46
N PRO A 797 10.49 -27.01 5.18
CA PRO A 797 10.05 -28.34 5.57
C PRO A 797 9.81 -29.25 4.36
N VAL A 798 10.24 -30.51 4.46
CA VAL A 798 10.02 -31.55 3.45
C VAL A 798 8.80 -32.38 3.84
N LEU A 799 7.98 -32.75 2.87
CA LEU A 799 6.89 -33.70 3.00
C LEU A 799 7.31 -35.04 2.38
N LEU A 800 7.12 -36.11 3.14
CA LEU A 800 7.38 -37.48 2.71
C LEU A 800 6.06 -38.26 2.75
N LEU A 801 5.76 -39.00 1.69
CA LEU A 801 4.57 -39.84 1.64
C LEU A 801 4.64 -40.86 2.78
N ASP A 802 3.58 -40.93 3.59
CA ASP A 802 3.50 -41.89 4.68
C ASP A 802 3.43 -43.31 4.10
N THR A 803 4.43 -44.14 4.39
CA THR A 803 4.51 -45.51 3.86
C THR A 803 3.60 -46.51 4.57
N GLU A 804 3.10 -46.17 5.77
CA GLU A 804 2.24 -47.02 6.60
C GLU A 804 0.75 -46.73 6.36
N ALA A 805 0.38 -45.47 6.12
CA ALA A 805 -1.00 -45.01 5.97
C ALA A 805 -1.19 -44.09 4.75
N GLN A 806 -0.80 -44.57 3.57
CA GLN A 806 -0.77 -43.78 2.32
C GLN A 806 -2.08 -43.05 1.99
N ARG A 807 -3.24 -43.57 2.41
CA ARG A 807 -4.54 -42.94 2.22
C ARG A 807 -5.37 -42.99 3.50
N VAL A 808 -6.09 -41.92 3.79
CA VAL A 808 -7.01 -41.82 4.94
C VAL A 808 -8.35 -41.23 4.53
N ILE A 809 -9.42 -41.67 5.19
CA ILE A 809 -10.77 -41.14 4.96
C ILE A 809 -11.13 -40.18 6.09
N LEU A 810 -11.50 -38.94 5.74
CA LEU A 810 -11.80 -37.89 6.70
C LEU A 810 -13.19 -37.28 6.47
N PRO A 811 -13.86 -36.78 7.53
CA PRO A 811 -15.03 -35.93 7.35
C PRO A 811 -14.66 -34.66 6.60
N SER A 812 -15.58 -34.19 5.76
CA SER A 812 -15.40 -32.97 4.98
C SER A 812 -15.12 -31.72 5.85
N SER A 813 -15.64 -31.70 7.08
CA SER A 813 -15.41 -30.63 8.07
C SER A 813 -14.00 -30.59 8.68
N SER A 814 -13.15 -31.59 8.44
CA SER A 814 -11.82 -31.69 9.05
C SER A 814 -10.79 -30.70 8.48
N ILE A 815 -11.02 -30.16 7.27
CA ILE A 815 -10.07 -29.27 6.58
C ILE A 815 -9.97 -27.94 7.31
N GLN A 816 -8.78 -27.64 7.84
CA GLN A 816 -8.52 -26.36 8.51
C GLN A 816 -8.25 -25.27 7.47
N PHE A 817 -7.24 -25.46 6.63
CA PHE A 817 -6.82 -24.51 5.61
C PHE A 817 -5.90 -25.14 4.56
N THR A 818 -5.74 -24.46 3.42
CA THR A 818 -4.84 -24.88 2.34
C THR A 818 -3.47 -24.23 2.46
N PHE A 819 -2.44 -24.89 1.94
CA PHE A 819 -1.10 -24.32 1.80
C PHE A 819 -0.50 -24.75 0.46
N ASN A 820 0.58 -24.11 0.03
CA ASN A 820 1.26 -24.50 -1.19
C ASN A 820 2.40 -25.48 -0.89
N ALA A 821 2.47 -26.56 -1.67
CA ALA A 821 3.63 -27.44 -1.71
C ALA A 821 4.14 -27.56 -3.14
N GLN A 822 5.45 -27.64 -3.32
CA GLN A 822 6.09 -27.88 -4.61
C GLN A 822 6.74 -29.25 -4.63
N HIS A 823 6.73 -29.89 -5.79
CA HIS A 823 7.49 -31.12 -6.00
C HIS A 823 9.00 -30.84 -5.81
N ASP A 824 9.73 -31.77 -5.16
CA ASP A 824 11.18 -31.66 -5.00
C ASP A 824 11.93 -32.10 -6.27
N CYS A 825 11.72 -31.35 -7.37
CA CYS A 825 12.28 -31.65 -8.68
C CYS A 825 13.81 -31.77 -8.67
N ARG A 826 14.47 -31.06 -7.76
CA ARG A 826 15.92 -31.07 -7.63
C ARG A 826 16.42 -32.38 -7.02
N ALA A 827 15.82 -32.84 -5.93
CA ALA A 827 16.22 -34.10 -5.30
C ALA A 827 15.82 -35.31 -6.16
N CYS A 828 14.69 -35.24 -6.86
CA CYS A 828 14.20 -36.32 -7.72
C CYS A 828 14.73 -36.24 -9.16
N GLU A 829 15.68 -35.34 -9.46
CA GLU A 829 16.32 -35.18 -10.77
C GLU A 829 15.32 -35.09 -11.95
N CYS A 830 14.22 -34.36 -11.75
CA CYS A 830 13.19 -34.18 -12.77
C CYS A 830 13.72 -33.32 -13.93
N ASP A 831 13.28 -33.61 -15.15
CA ASP A 831 13.78 -32.97 -16.36
C ASP A 831 12.66 -32.47 -17.28
N ALA A 832 13.02 -31.61 -18.22
CA ALA A 832 12.12 -30.98 -19.18
C ALA A 832 11.95 -31.81 -20.46
N SER A 833 12.04 -33.14 -20.37
CA SER A 833 11.88 -34.05 -21.52
C SER A 833 10.43 -34.23 -21.96
N GLY A 834 9.48 -33.82 -21.12
CA GLY A 834 8.06 -33.94 -21.40
C GLY A 834 7.61 -33.00 -22.50
N VAL A 835 6.52 -33.38 -23.16
CA VAL A 835 5.91 -32.59 -24.24
C VAL A 835 4.40 -32.58 -24.02
N THR A 836 3.81 -31.38 -24.05
CA THR A 836 2.37 -31.18 -23.92
C THR A 836 1.84 -30.35 -25.07
N ARG A 837 0.60 -30.61 -25.49
CA ARG A 837 -0.08 -29.79 -26.50
C ARG A 837 -0.48 -28.45 -25.89
N GLN A 838 -0.24 -27.38 -26.62
CA GLN A 838 -0.59 -26.06 -26.16
C GLN A 838 -2.10 -25.83 -26.26
N MET A 839 -2.71 -25.34 -25.19
CA MET A 839 -4.10 -24.88 -25.24
C MET A 839 -4.14 -23.47 -25.85
N GLN A 840 -4.72 -23.35 -27.05
CA GLN A 840 -4.97 -22.07 -27.72
C GLN A 840 -6.48 -21.90 -27.94
N GLU A 841 -7.04 -20.74 -27.60
CA GLU A 841 -8.49 -20.47 -27.76
C GLU A 841 -9.43 -21.50 -27.10
N ARG A 842 -8.95 -22.19 -26.05
CA ARG A 842 -9.61 -23.32 -25.37
C ARG A 842 -9.71 -24.61 -26.18
N GLN A 843 -8.86 -24.76 -27.18
CA GLN A 843 -8.69 -25.98 -27.98
C GLN A 843 -7.23 -26.46 -27.85
N GLU A 844 -7.02 -27.77 -27.92
CA GLU A 844 -5.67 -28.31 -28.07
C GLU A 844 -5.17 -27.94 -29.47
N SER A 845 -4.02 -27.26 -29.55
CA SER A 845 -3.37 -27.03 -30.83
C SER A 845 -2.38 -28.14 -31.17
N ASP A 846 -1.98 -28.20 -32.44
CA ASP A 846 -0.89 -29.06 -32.90
C ASP A 846 0.50 -28.55 -32.46
N THR A 847 0.56 -27.34 -31.90
CA THR A 847 1.80 -26.81 -31.31
C THR A 847 2.07 -27.51 -29.99
N VAL A 848 3.26 -28.08 -29.88
CA VAL A 848 3.74 -28.69 -28.65
C VAL A 848 4.71 -27.78 -27.90
N VAL A 849 4.68 -27.86 -26.57
CA VAL A 849 5.59 -27.15 -25.67
C VAL A 849 6.22 -28.12 -24.69
N SER A 850 7.48 -27.88 -24.34
CA SER A 850 8.18 -28.68 -23.32
C SER A 850 7.52 -28.56 -21.96
N SER A 851 7.51 -29.66 -21.22
CA SER A 851 6.96 -29.76 -19.86
C SER A 851 7.93 -30.53 -18.95
N ILE A 852 7.81 -30.31 -17.64
CA ILE A 852 8.55 -31.09 -16.65
C ILE A 852 7.91 -32.47 -16.51
N VAL A 853 8.73 -33.51 -16.45
CA VAL A 853 8.32 -34.88 -16.10
C VAL A 853 8.81 -35.17 -14.69
N HIS A 854 7.87 -35.43 -13.79
CA HIS A 854 8.17 -35.82 -12.42
C HIS A 854 8.52 -37.31 -12.36
N LYS A 855 9.66 -37.64 -11.76
CA LYS A 855 10.17 -39.02 -11.67
C LYS A 855 9.68 -39.78 -10.42
N ASP A 856 9.33 -39.06 -9.36
CA ASP A 856 8.95 -39.62 -8.06
C ASP A 856 7.92 -38.71 -7.37
N GLU A 857 6.70 -39.19 -7.17
CA GLU A 857 5.61 -38.43 -6.53
C GLU A 857 5.51 -38.63 -5.00
N THR A 858 6.58 -39.05 -4.34
CA THR A 858 6.58 -39.30 -2.88
C THR A 858 7.16 -38.16 -2.04
N ARG A 859 7.80 -37.17 -2.67
CA ARG A 859 8.56 -36.12 -1.98
C ARG A 859 8.18 -34.71 -2.43
N PHE A 860 7.81 -33.86 -1.48
CA PHE A 860 7.42 -32.47 -1.74
C PHE A 860 8.05 -31.53 -0.71
N ILE A 861 7.98 -30.23 -0.97
CA ILE A 861 8.48 -29.17 -0.11
C ILE A 861 7.32 -28.26 0.25
N ILE A 862 7.11 -28.00 1.54
CA ILE A 862 6.16 -26.99 1.99
C ILE A 862 6.71 -25.62 1.59
N ASN A 863 5.99 -24.88 0.74
CA ASN A 863 6.45 -23.59 0.27
C ASN A 863 6.27 -22.51 1.35
N MET A 864 7.32 -22.29 2.14
CA MET A 864 7.33 -21.27 3.18
C MET A 864 7.41 -19.83 2.66
N HIS A 865 7.66 -19.65 1.36
CA HIS A 865 7.64 -18.35 0.68
C HIS A 865 6.23 -17.95 0.22
N GLY A 866 5.22 -18.83 0.32
CA GLY A 866 3.83 -18.51 0.00
C GLY A 866 3.23 -17.48 0.97
N PHE A 867 2.47 -16.51 0.46
CA PHE A 867 1.89 -15.44 1.28
C PHE A 867 0.55 -15.86 1.91
N HIS A 868 -0.19 -16.71 1.19
CA HIS A 868 -1.48 -17.20 1.66
C HIS A 868 -1.29 -18.12 2.88
N ASN A 869 -2.07 -17.91 3.94
CA ASN A 869 -2.01 -18.66 5.20
C ASN A 869 -0.62 -18.74 5.87
N ALA A 870 0.31 -17.85 5.52
CA ALA A 870 1.69 -17.87 6.00
C ALA A 870 1.83 -17.90 7.53
N GLY A 871 1.02 -17.10 8.24
CA GLY A 871 1.04 -17.03 9.70
C GLY A 871 0.49 -18.29 10.37
N VAL A 872 -0.67 -18.77 9.92
CA VAL A 872 -1.31 -19.98 10.47
C VAL A 872 -0.50 -21.25 10.17
N LEU A 873 0.16 -21.32 9.00
CA LEU A 873 1.06 -22.42 8.67
C LEU A 873 2.28 -22.45 9.62
N ARG A 874 2.84 -21.30 9.97
CA ARG A 874 3.98 -21.23 10.92
C ARG A 874 3.60 -21.68 12.34
N LYS A 875 2.37 -21.40 12.78
CA LYS A 875 1.84 -21.91 14.06
C LYS A 875 1.64 -23.42 14.06
N PHE A 876 1.37 -23.98 12.89
CA PHE A 876 1.13 -25.41 12.73
C PHE A 876 2.41 -26.23 12.76
N LEU A 877 3.46 -25.71 12.14
CA LEU A 877 4.74 -26.39 12.00
C LEU A 877 5.58 -26.27 13.28
N PRO A 878 6.44 -27.26 13.58
CA PRO A 878 7.42 -27.14 14.66
C PRO A 878 8.28 -25.87 14.54
N VAL A 879 8.49 -25.17 15.66
CA VAL A 879 9.25 -23.90 15.70
C VAL A 879 10.65 -24.03 15.10
N ALA A 880 11.30 -25.20 15.28
CA ALA A 880 12.63 -25.48 14.73
C ALA A 880 12.69 -25.42 13.19
N LEU A 881 11.54 -25.57 12.52
CA LEU A 881 11.39 -25.55 11.06
C LEU A 881 10.89 -24.20 10.52
N THR A 882 10.56 -23.25 11.38
CA THR A 882 9.96 -21.96 10.96
C THR A 882 10.76 -20.76 11.42
N LYS A 883 11.58 -20.90 12.46
CA LYS A 883 12.38 -19.82 13.02
C LYS A 883 13.49 -19.35 12.06
N PRO A 884 13.55 -18.05 11.71
CA PRO A 884 14.63 -17.48 10.91
C PRO A 884 16.00 -17.68 11.57
N ARG A 885 17.04 -17.82 10.73
CA ARG A 885 18.43 -17.96 11.18
C ARG A 885 19.28 -16.88 10.51
N PRO A 886 20.14 -16.15 11.26
CA PRO A 886 21.06 -15.20 10.67
C PRO A 886 21.97 -15.88 9.63
N LEU A 887 22.18 -15.22 8.49
CA LEU A 887 23.06 -15.69 7.42
C LEU A 887 24.53 -15.66 7.86
N PHE A 888 24.89 -14.70 8.71
CA PHE A 888 26.21 -14.54 9.30
C PHE A 888 26.08 -14.23 10.80
N THR A 889 27.01 -14.75 11.61
CA THR A 889 27.03 -14.54 13.07
C THR A 889 27.61 -13.20 13.47
N ASP A 890 28.69 -12.77 12.80
CA ASP A 890 29.37 -11.48 13.02
C ASP A 890 29.22 -10.62 11.77
N ARG A 891 28.12 -9.87 11.72
CA ARG A 891 27.76 -9.02 10.58
C ARG A 891 28.64 -7.79 10.48
N GLU A 892 28.97 -7.18 11.62
CA GLU A 892 29.80 -5.96 11.66
C GLU A 892 31.19 -6.22 11.08
N ARG A 893 31.87 -7.28 11.53
CA ARG A 893 33.17 -7.67 10.97
C ARG A 893 33.08 -7.94 9.48
N ARG A 894 32.05 -8.66 9.03
CA ARG A 894 31.83 -8.90 7.59
C ARG A 894 31.67 -7.59 6.81
N HIS A 895 30.90 -6.64 7.34
CA HIS A 895 30.72 -5.33 6.71
C HIS A 895 32.04 -4.56 6.62
N HIS A 896 32.87 -4.63 7.67
CA HIS A 896 34.21 -4.06 7.65
C HIS A 896 35.10 -4.68 6.56
N ASP A 897 35.11 -6.01 6.44
CA ASP A 897 35.88 -6.72 5.41
C ASP A 897 35.43 -6.32 3.99
N LEU A 898 34.12 -6.23 3.77
CA LEU A 898 33.54 -5.80 2.49
C LEU A 898 33.88 -4.33 2.16
N ALA A 899 33.85 -3.44 3.17
CA ALA A 899 34.18 -2.03 3.01
C ALA A 899 35.64 -1.83 2.56
N THR A 900 36.58 -2.58 3.16
CA THR A 900 38.00 -2.54 2.77
C THR A 900 38.19 -2.89 1.29
N GLY A 901 37.53 -3.95 0.79
CA GLY A 901 37.59 -4.32 -0.62
C GLY A 901 36.90 -3.31 -1.55
N LEU A 902 35.77 -2.75 -1.09
CA LEU A 902 34.99 -1.76 -1.83
C LEU A 902 35.78 -0.45 -2.03
N GLY A 903 36.43 0.06 -0.98
CA GLY A 903 37.18 1.32 -1.02
C GLY A 903 38.32 1.28 -2.06
N VAL A 904 39.00 0.14 -2.20
CA VAL A 904 40.03 -0.05 -3.26
C VAL A 904 39.38 0.02 -4.65
N THR A 905 38.28 -0.70 -4.85
CA THR A 905 37.58 -0.80 -6.14
C THR A 905 36.97 0.54 -6.56
N GLN A 906 36.34 1.27 -5.63
CA GLN A 906 35.69 2.55 -5.91
C GLN A 906 36.69 3.68 -6.16
N LYS A 907 37.82 3.72 -5.43
CA LYS A 907 38.91 4.66 -5.72
C LYS A 907 39.44 4.48 -7.15
N ALA A 908 39.65 3.23 -7.60
CA ALA A 908 40.06 2.93 -8.97
C ALA A 908 39.00 3.37 -10.00
N LYS A 909 37.71 3.10 -9.76
CA LYS A 909 36.62 3.54 -10.64
C LYS A 909 36.53 5.07 -10.73
N ARG A 910 36.64 5.79 -9.60
CA ARG A 910 36.63 7.26 -9.58
C ARG A 910 37.82 7.84 -10.35
N ALA A 911 39.02 7.28 -10.18
CA ALA A 911 40.20 7.70 -10.94
C ALA A 911 39.97 7.54 -12.46
N ALA A 912 39.44 6.38 -12.89
CA ALA A 912 39.12 6.14 -14.30
C ALA A 912 38.01 7.06 -14.85
N ILE A 913 37.02 7.45 -14.03
CA ILE A 913 35.98 8.41 -14.43
C ILE A 913 36.57 9.81 -14.58
N LEU A 914 37.41 10.26 -13.64
CA LEU A 914 38.09 11.55 -13.71
C LEU A 914 38.99 11.64 -14.94
N GLU A 915 39.70 10.56 -15.26
CA GLU A 915 40.52 10.45 -16.47
C GLU A 915 39.66 10.53 -17.75
N LYS A 916 38.54 9.80 -17.81
CA LYS A 916 37.59 9.89 -18.94
C LYS A 916 36.94 11.26 -19.06
N ALA A 917 36.62 11.91 -17.93
CA ALA A 917 36.04 13.25 -17.91
C ALA A 917 37.06 14.31 -18.37
N ALA A 918 38.32 14.19 -17.94
CA ALA A 918 39.42 15.01 -18.43
C ALA A 918 39.64 14.82 -19.94
N ALA A 919 39.66 13.57 -20.42
CA ALA A 919 39.76 13.25 -21.85
C ALA A 919 38.56 13.79 -22.66
N THR A 920 37.36 13.75 -22.09
CA THR A 920 36.15 14.32 -22.73
C THR A 920 36.18 15.84 -22.76
N ARG A 921 36.66 16.49 -21.68
CA ARG A 921 36.85 17.94 -21.64
C ARG A 921 37.89 18.41 -22.66
N GLU A 922 39.02 17.71 -22.77
CA GLU A 922 40.03 17.97 -23.79
C GLU A 922 39.49 17.75 -25.20
N LYS A 923 38.72 16.68 -25.43
CA LYS A 923 38.05 16.43 -26.72
C LYS A 923 37.04 17.53 -27.09
N ASN A 924 36.25 17.99 -26.12
CA ASN A 924 35.29 19.09 -26.33
C ASN A 924 35.98 20.44 -26.53
N LYS A 925 37.12 20.67 -25.86
CA LYS A 925 37.96 21.87 -26.03
C LYS A 925 38.63 21.88 -27.41
N ALA A 926 39.15 20.73 -27.86
CA ALA A 926 39.69 20.53 -29.20
C ALA A 926 38.61 20.67 -30.28
N ALA A 927 37.39 20.14 -30.06
CA ALA A 927 36.27 20.31 -30.98
C ALA A 927 35.79 21.77 -31.08
N LYS A 928 35.78 22.51 -29.96
CA LYS A 928 35.50 23.96 -29.96
C LYS A 928 36.61 24.77 -30.65
N ALA A 929 37.87 24.38 -30.50
CA ALA A 929 38.99 25.01 -31.20
C ALA A 929 38.98 24.73 -32.72
N ALA A 930 38.59 23.53 -33.13
CA ALA A 930 38.44 23.16 -34.55
C ALA A 930 37.22 23.83 -35.22
N ALA A 931 36.18 24.15 -34.44
CA ALA A 931 34.99 24.84 -34.93
C ALA A 931 35.17 26.37 -35.12
N ASN A 932 36.30 26.95 -34.71
CA ASN A 932 36.57 28.37 -34.91
C ASN A 932 38.05 28.64 -35.24
N PRO A 933 38.49 28.46 -36.51
CA PRO A 933 39.88 28.64 -36.92
C PRO A 933 40.34 30.11 -37.00
N GLN A 934 39.44 31.07 -36.83
CA GLN A 934 39.71 32.51 -36.94
C GLN A 934 39.64 33.21 -35.59
N ALA A 935 40.55 32.88 -34.69
CA ALA A 935 40.81 33.69 -33.49
C ALA A 935 42.29 33.68 -33.06
N SER A 936 43.21 33.33 -33.98
CA SER A 936 44.66 33.39 -33.75
C SER A 936 45.39 34.12 -34.87
N THR A 937 44.85 35.24 -35.34
CA THR A 937 45.56 36.20 -36.21
C THR A 937 44.86 37.57 -36.19
N SER A 938 44.86 38.26 -35.04
CA SER A 938 44.85 39.74 -35.01
C SER A 938 45.24 40.25 -33.62
N ALA A 939 46.51 40.06 -33.28
CA ALA A 939 47.19 40.87 -32.27
C ALA A 939 48.08 41.90 -32.97
N VAL A 940 47.53 42.68 -33.90
CA VAL A 940 48.11 43.96 -34.35
C VAL A 940 46.95 44.82 -34.85
N ILE A 941 47.00 46.11 -34.49
CA ILE A 941 46.13 47.23 -34.89
C ILE A 941 45.00 47.56 -33.91
N THR A 942 45.42 48.38 -32.96
CA THR A 942 44.68 49.31 -32.12
C THR A 942 43.80 50.29 -32.90
N ALA A 943 42.70 50.70 -32.25
CA ALA A 943 41.96 51.96 -32.39
C ALA A 943 41.05 52.16 -33.62
N ALA A 944 39.73 52.23 -33.37
CA ALA A 944 38.97 53.49 -33.39
C ALA A 944 37.45 53.25 -33.51
N VAL A 945 36.71 53.78 -32.53
CA VAL A 945 35.41 54.47 -32.65
C VAL A 945 34.16 53.66 -33.10
N GLY A 946 33.23 53.51 -32.15
CA GLY A 946 31.94 54.21 -32.25
C GLY A 946 30.68 53.44 -32.64
N THR A 947 29.77 53.38 -31.66
CA THR A 947 28.31 53.61 -31.75
C THR A 947 27.31 52.55 -32.26
N THR A 948 26.31 52.34 -31.38
CA THR A 948 24.84 52.12 -31.57
C THR A 948 24.27 50.75 -32.01
N LEU A 949 23.42 50.22 -31.11
CA LEU A 949 22.02 49.69 -31.25
C LEU A 949 21.70 48.92 -32.55
N ASP A 950 21.11 47.72 -32.55
CA ASP A 950 19.80 47.43 -31.94
C ASP A 950 19.48 45.90 -31.89
N VAL A 951 18.41 45.58 -31.17
CA VAL A 951 17.88 44.29 -30.69
C VAL A 951 17.47 43.25 -31.76
N SER A 952 17.72 41.96 -31.52
CA SER A 952 16.74 40.89 -31.81
C SER A 952 16.95 39.62 -30.96
N MET A 953 15.83 39.08 -30.49
CA MET A 953 15.68 37.91 -29.62
C MET A 953 15.87 36.59 -30.37
N GLY A 954 16.30 35.53 -29.66
CA GLY A 954 16.26 34.15 -30.15
C GLY A 954 16.91 33.12 -29.22
N GLU A 955 16.07 32.53 -28.36
CA GLU A 955 16.11 31.13 -27.89
C GLU A 955 17.32 30.64 -27.06
N SER A 956 17.12 30.57 -25.74
CA SER A 956 17.95 29.82 -24.81
C SER A 956 17.60 28.33 -24.83
N SER A 957 18.64 27.53 -24.98
CA SER A 957 18.64 26.08 -24.97
C SER A 957 18.51 25.52 -23.55
N GLY A 958 17.51 24.67 -23.34
CA GLY A 958 17.36 23.85 -22.14
C GLY A 958 18.43 22.77 -22.08
N ALA A 959 19.18 22.74 -20.97
CA ALA A 959 20.13 21.70 -20.63
C ALA A 959 19.39 20.47 -20.11
N GLY A 960 19.57 19.33 -20.79
CA GLY A 960 18.88 18.09 -20.55
C GLY A 960 19.36 17.30 -19.34
N GLU A 961 18.39 16.71 -18.64
CA GLU A 961 18.56 15.60 -17.72
C GLU A 961 19.01 14.34 -18.47
N GLY A 962 20.11 13.75 -18.03
CA GLY A 962 20.64 12.49 -18.56
C GLY A 962 19.80 11.30 -18.13
N GLN A 963 18.79 10.93 -18.93
CA GLN A 963 18.22 9.59 -18.92
C GLN A 963 19.16 8.62 -19.65
N VAL A 964 19.59 7.58 -18.93
CA VAL A 964 20.26 6.41 -19.53
C VAL A 964 19.23 5.66 -20.38
N GLN A 965 19.18 5.97 -21.67
CA GLN A 965 18.43 5.19 -22.67
C GLN A 965 19.18 3.87 -22.94
N SER A 966 18.58 2.75 -22.56
CA SER A 966 18.90 1.45 -23.16
C SER A 966 18.57 1.50 -24.65
N LYS A 967 19.55 1.32 -25.54
CA LYS A 967 19.35 1.20 -26.98
C LYS A 967 18.32 0.09 -27.28
N ARG A 968 17.09 0.47 -27.60
CA ARG A 968 16.13 -0.41 -28.29
C ARG A 968 16.50 -0.39 -29.78
N VAL A 969 16.95 -1.52 -30.30
CA VAL A 969 17.04 -1.74 -31.75
C VAL A 969 15.62 -1.84 -32.28
N ALA A 970 15.20 -0.85 -33.06
CA ALA A 970 13.90 -0.85 -33.72
C ALA A 970 13.95 -1.79 -34.94
N GLN A 971 13.29 -2.95 -34.85
CA GLN A 971 12.90 -3.70 -36.04
C GLN A 971 11.70 -2.98 -36.69
N LYS A 972 11.92 -2.44 -37.89
CA LYS A 972 10.85 -1.99 -38.79
C LYS A 972 9.94 -3.19 -39.11
N ARG A 973 8.67 -3.13 -38.71
CA ARG A 973 7.61 -3.96 -39.33
C ARG A 973 7.02 -3.19 -40.52
N PRO A 974 6.81 -3.84 -41.68
CA PRO A 974 6.19 -3.21 -42.83
C PRO A 974 4.70 -2.99 -42.59
N ARG A 975 4.17 -1.89 -43.14
CA ARG A 975 2.73 -1.65 -43.30
C ARG A 975 2.17 -2.66 -44.29
N ILE A 976 1.05 -3.28 -43.94
CA ILE A 976 0.10 -3.85 -44.89
C ILE A 976 -1.22 -3.16 -44.59
N ASP A 977 -1.85 -2.68 -45.65
CA ASP A 977 -3.13 -1.95 -45.69
C ASP A 977 -4.29 -2.72 -45.08
#